data_AF-A0A1G8BBB0-F1
#
_entry.id   AF-A0A1G8BBB0-F1
#
_cell.length_a   1.000
_cell.length_b   1.000
_cell.length_c   1.000
_cell.angle_alpha   90.00
_cell.angle_beta   90.00
_cell.angle_gamma   90.00
#
_symmetry.space_group_name_H-M   'P 1'
#
loop_
_entity.id
_entity.type
_entity.pdbx_description
1 polymer ?
#
loop_
_entity_poly.entity_id
_entity_poly.type
_entity_poly.pdbx_seq_one_letter_code
_entity_poly.pdbx_strand_id
1 'polypeptide(L)'
;MAQRIYLDRKWRFNENFSEDMINEPMENSTLVNIPHTVKVTPLSYFDESIYQMVSGYQKSIFAPAQWENQFVSLVFEGVGHACDVYVNGTHLKHHDCGYTAFSVDITKVLKLGEENLITVKVDSRETLNQPPFGYVIDYMTYGGIYRDVYFEVKEKVHFEDLIVQPALLERVSTSKRSAKQIKMMNVQGIIKTECFFRKNINKLANDERVFIKQYLDDELLFSQPVGGLEERNGGYYLSLTSAPSTVKLWDIESPYLYTLKTQLVLDDNVVDEVKETIGFRSSEFRKNGYYLNGRKIKLRGLNRHQSYPYVGYAMPESMQRLDAKILKEELALNAVRTSHYPQSHYFLDECDRLGLLVFTEIPGWQHIGDKEWQDIAVENTKDMVRQYRNHPSIILWGVRINESPDNDEFYERTNAAAHELDPTRPTGGVRCIAKSNLLEDVYTYNDFSFSGKNKGCAKKKDITSNEEKSYLISEYNGHMFPTKPFDWEEHRQEHAIRHATVVDAVAGEPDIAGAFGWCMFDYNTHKDFGSGDRICYHGVMDMFRNPKLAASVYAAFSETETVLDVTTSFDIGEHPACNRGKSYIISNADSVKMYKNDVLIKEYFPEDSKFENIKHGPILIDDFVGDAIEQDGEFSKGQAKLIKKILNEVTLKGFRPTPTLVLNAARLVLFHGVSPKKAVPIYNKFIGDWGGESREYKFEAIKDGQVVKTVVKAAVTKAHIEAKASHTLLTELHTYDVANIRIKIVDQNDNQLFYFAQPLSFEIEGPFEIVGPDTVAPMGGCTGVYIKSIGEDGDGKLTIKCDGLEPVTIGLSVECLTK
;
A
#
# COMPACT_ATOMS: atom_id res chain seq x y z
N MET A 1 0.22 14.93 33.36
CA MET A 1 -0.26 14.43 32.04
C MET A 1 0.95 14.04 31.20
N ALA A 2 0.87 12.91 30.50
CA ALA A 2 1.95 12.46 29.62
C ALA A 2 2.26 13.49 28.53
N GLN A 3 3.54 13.75 28.32
CA GLN A 3 4.03 14.65 27.29
C GLN A 3 4.94 13.89 26.33
N ARG A 4 4.62 13.92 25.04
CA ARG A 4 5.54 13.49 23.98
C ARG A 4 6.38 14.67 23.52
N ILE A 5 7.70 14.50 23.50
CA ILE A 5 8.65 15.52 23.04
C ILE A 5 9.46 14.90 21.92
N TYR A 6 9.11 15.25 20.69
CA TYR A 6 9.77 14.73 19.51
C TYR A 6 11.20 15.23 19.38
N LEU A 7 12.07 14.32 18.97
CA LEU A 7 13.51 14.51 18.87
C LEU A 7 13.97 14.42 17.42
N ASP A 8 13.12 14.57 16.42
CA ASP A 8 13.48 14.21 15.05
C ASP A 8 14.44 15.17 14.35
N ARG A 9 14.60 16.40 14.86
CA ARG A 9 15.45 17.40 14.21
C ARG A 9 16.91 17.38 14.67
N LYS A 10 17.83 17.70 13.76
CA LYS A 10 19.24 18.07 14.06
C LYS A 10 20.02 16.99 14.83
N TRP A 11 19.87 15.72 14.45
CA TRP A 11 20.79 14.67 14.90
C TRP A 11 22.14 14.83 14.21
N ARG A 12 23.22 14.54 14.93
CA ARG A 12 24.53 14.33 14.33
C ARG A 12 24.61 12.90 13.83
N PHE A 13 25.09 12.70 12.60
CA PHE A 13 25.23 11.40 11.95
C PHE A 13 26.64 11.20 11.42
N ASN A 14 27.16 9.98 11.56
CA ASN A 14 28.39 9.50 10.95
C ASN A 14 28.17 8.09 10.37
N GLU A 15 28.63 7.86 9.14
CA GLU A 15 28.56 6.55 8.47
C GLU A 15 29.41 5.48 9.17
N ASN A 16 30.38 5.89 10.00
CA ASN A 16 31.18 4.99 10.83
C ASN A 16 30.93 5.27 12.31
N PHE A 17 30.79 4.21 13.11
CA PHE A 17 30.75 4.29 14.57
C PHE A 17 32.14 4.06 15.17
N SER A 18 32.53 4.87 16.15
CA SER A 18 33.67 4.60 17.04
C SER A 18 33.23 4.69 18.50
N GLU A 19 33.87 3.90 19.37
CA GLU A 19 33.52 3.85 20.80
C GLU A 19 33.69 5.21 21.51
N ASP A 20 34.60 6.07 21.02
CA ASP A 20 34.78 7.43 21.57
C ASP A 20 33.47 8.25 21.47
N MET A 21 32.63 8.00 20.46
CA MET A 21 31.33 8.68 20.27
C MET A 21 30.33 8.42 21.41
N ILE A 22 30.57 7.40 22.24
CA ILE A 22 29.74 7.11 23.42
C ILE A 22 29.91 8.20 24.49
N ASN A 23 31.10 8.78 24.58
CA ASN A 23 31.47 9.72 25.64
C ASN A 23 31.77 11.13 25.11
N GLU A 24 32.12 11.26 23.82
CA GLU A 24 32.55 12.52 23.21
C GLU A 24 31.56 13.01 22.14
N PRO A 25 31.32 14.33 22.04
CA PRO A 25 30.51 14.89 20.96
C PRO A 25 31.11 14.62 19.58
N MET A 26 30.26 14.31 18.60
CA MET A 26 30.68 14.09 17.21
C MET A 26 30.99 15.43 16.51
N GLU A 27 32.24 15.89 16.57
CA GLU A 27 32.65 17.16 15.93
C GLU A 27 32.58 17.11 14.39
N ASN A 28 33.03 16.00 13.79
CA ASN A 28 33.00 15.76 12.34
C ASN A 28 31.78 14.91 11.96
N SER A 29 30.59 15.52 11.98
CA SER A 29 29.32 14.84 11.67
C SER A 29 28.42 15.68 10.76
N THR A 30 27.50 15.00 10.08
CA THR A 30 26.44 15.64 9.29
C THR A 30 25.22 15.85 10.17
N LEU A 31 24.56 17.00 10.06
CA LEU A 31 23.26 17.21 10.70
C LEU A 31 22.15 16.61 9.83
N VAL A 32 21.31 15.78 10.43
CA VAL A 32 20.22 15.07 9.76
C VAL A 32 18.93 15.21 10.57
N ASN A 33 17.81 15.13 9.86
CA ASN A 33 16.48 15.03 10.48
C ASN A 33 15.95 13.62 10.27
N ILE A 34 15.24 13.09 11.25
CA ILE A 34 14.57 11.80 11.25
C ILE A 34 13.15 11.97 10.66
N PRO A 35 12.63 11.06 9.83
CA PRO A 35 13.26 9.85 9.31
C PRO A 35 14.55 10.07 8.51
N HIS A 36 15.56 9.21 8.70
CA HIS A 36 16.84 9.27 7.99
C HIS A 36 17.31 7.88 7.55
N THR A 37 17.84 7.80 6.33
CA THR A 37 18.53 6.60 5.81
C THR A 37 20.04 6.75 5.98
N VAL A 38 20.75 5.68 6.36
CA VAL A 38 22.23 5.71 6.45
C VAL A 38 22.90 6.02 5.13
N LYS A 39 22.23 5.72 4.00
CA LYS A 39 22.74 5.99 2.66
C LYS A 39 21.60 6.22 1.67
N VAL A 40 21.77 7.21 0.80
CA VAL A 40 20.93 7.39 -0.38
C VAL A 40 21.43 6.46 -1.49
N THR A 41 20.53 5.71 -2.12
CA THR A 41 20.87 4.80 -3.22
C THR A 41 20.56 5.44 -4.58
N PRO A 42 21.25 5.04 -5.66
CA PRO A 42 20.72 5.23 -7.01
C PRO A 42 19.36 4.55 -7.19
N LEU A 43 18.61 4.91 -8.24
CA LEU A 43 17.33 4.28 -8.55
C LEU A 43 17.48 2.80 -8.93
N SER A 44 18.52 2.48 -9.68
CA SER A 44 18.81 1.15 -10.24
C SER A 44 20.32 0.93 -10.39
N TYR A 45 20.73 -0.31 -10.69
CA TYR A 45 22.11 -0.72 -10.98
C TYR A 45 23.16 -0.28 -9.95
N PHE A 46 22.87 -0.46 -8.67
CA PHE A 46 23.81 -0.17 -7.59
C PHE A 46 24.21 -1.44 -6.82
N ASP A 47 25.31 -1.35 -6.08
CA ASP A 47 25.74 -2.39 -5.14
C ASP A 47 24.84 -2.34 -3.90
N GLU A 48 24.04 -3.40 -3.69
CA GLU A 48 23.13 -3.48 -2.57
C GLU A 48 23.83 -3.48 -1.20
N SER A 49 25.14 -3.70 -1.11
CA SER A 49 25.89 -3.60 0.15
C SER A 49 26.13 -2.15 0.61
N ILE A 50 25.77 -1.14 -0.19
CA ILE A 50 26.11 0.28 0.05
C ILE A 50 25.59 0.84 1.40
N TYR A 51 24.50 0.28 1.95
CA TYR A 51 23.95 0.69 3.24
C TYR A 51 24.40 -0.22 4.40
N GLN A 52 25.09 -1.34 4.14
CA GLN A 52 25.47 -2.32 5.14
C GLN A 52 26.70 -1.84 5.92
N MET A 53 26.45 -1.04 6.95
CA MET A 53 27.47 -0.40 7.78
C MET A 53 27.06 -0.35 9.25
N VAL A 54 28.03 -0.03 10.11
CA VAL A 54 27.79 0.32 11.51
C VAL A 54 27.98 1.82 11.66
N SER A 55 26.88 2.53 11.89
CA SER A 55 26.80 3.98 11.90
C SER A 55 26.48 4.55 13.29
N GLY A 56 26.80 5.83 13.49
CA GLY A 56 26.57 6.54 14.76
C GLY A 56 25.60 7.70 14.59
N TYR A 57 24.60 7.77 15.47
CA TYR A 57 23.71 8.91 15.63
C TYR A 57 23.92 9.50 17.02
N GLN A 58 23.96 10.82 17.14
CA GLN A 58 24.10 11.49 18.43
C GLN A 58 23.24 12.74 18.53
N LYS A 59 22.69 12.97 19.71
CA LYS A 59 21.91 14.17 20.01
C LYS A 59 22.16 14.62 21.44
N SER A 60 22.41 15.92 21.59
CA SER A 60 22.41 16.59 22.89
C SER A 60 21.00 17.06 23.20
N ILE A 61 20.53 16.78 24.41
CA ILE A 61 19.22 17.17 24.89
C ILE A 61 19.32 17.78 26.28
N PHE A 62 18.71 18.94 26.47
CA PHE A 62 18.53 19.52 27.79
C PHE A 62 17.41 18.77 28.51
N ALA A 63 17.71 18.21 29.70
CA ALA A 63 16.69 17.62 30.57
C ALA A 63 16.28 18.64 31.64
N PRO A 64 15.07 19.22 31.59
CA PRO A 64 14.64 20.23 32.56
C PRO A 64 14.62 19.70 34.00
N ALA A 65 14.98 20.55 34.96
CA ALA A 65 14.92 20.20 36.39
C ALA A 65 13.49 19.85 36.86
N GLN A 66 12.47 20.31 36.14
CA GLN A 66 11.06 20.04 36.39
C GLN A 66 10.69 18.55 36.19
N TRP A 67 11.53 17.77 35.50
CA TRP A 67 11.33 16.32 35.39
C TRP A 67 11.75 15.56 36.65
N GLU A 68 12.14 16.26 37.72
CA GLU A 68 12.34 15.64 39.01
C GLU A 68 11.07 14.88 39.44
N ASN A 69 11.24 13.62 39.82
CA ASN A 69 10.16 12.70 40.17
C ASN A 69 9.22 12.29 39.01
N GLN A 70 9.54 12.59 37.76
CA GLN A 70 8.82 12.05 36.60
C GLN A 70 9.47 10.75 36.10
N PHE A 71 8.72 9.98 35.32
CA PHE A 71 9.22 8.88 34.51
C PHE A 71 9.52 9.40 33.12
N VAL A 72 10.73 9.14 32.62
CA VAL A 72 11.14 9.55 31.27
C VAL A 72 11.60 8.33 30.51
N SER A 73 10.94 8.04 29.40
CA SER A 73 11.38 7.04 28.43
C SER A 73 11.76 7.68 27.11
N LEU A 74 12.79 7.12 26.47
CA LEU A 74 13.15 7.43 25.08
C LEU A 74 12.54 6.34 24.19
N VAL A 75 11.76 6.75 23.19
CA VAL A 75 11.03 5.86 22.29
C VAL A 75 11.56 6.03 20.87
N PHE A 76 11.84 4.91 20.22
CA PHE A 76 12.17 4.83 18.80
C PHE A 76 11.07 4.03 18.10
N GLU A 77 10.46 4.58 17.05
CA GLU A 77 9.40 3.88 16.32
C GLU A 77 9.94 2.86 15.30
N GLY A 78 11.23 2.93 14.95
CA GLY A 78 11.89 2.00 14.05
C GLY A 78 13.34 2.39 13.74
N VAL A 79 14.27 1.45 13.94
CA VAL A 79 15.70 1.61 13.65
C VAL A 79 16.18 0.39 12.87
N GLY A 80 16.59 0.59 11.62
CA GLY A 80 17.12 -0.46 10.76
C GLY A 80 18.61 -0.72 11.03
N HIS A 81 19.06 -1.89 11.54
CA HIS A 81 18.26 -3.07 11.92
C HIS A 81 18.48 -3.58 13.34
N ALA A 82 19.71 -3.53 13.84
CA ALA A 82 20.00 -3.69 15.26
C ALA A 82 20.60 -2.39 15.80
N CYS A 83 20.34 -2.08 17.06
CA CYS A 83 20.92 -0.88 17.65
C CYS A 83 21.21 -0.99 19.14
N ASP A 84 22.22 -0.23 19.56
CA ASP A 84 22.56 0.00 20.96
C ASP A 84 22.34 1.47 21.32
N VAL A 85 21.63 1.72 22.42
CA VAL A 85 21.32 3.07 22.91
C VAL A 85 22.13 3.37 24.16
N TYR A 86 22.84 4.49 24.13
CA TYR A 86 23.65 5.02 25.22
C TYR A 86 23.15 6.40 25.63
N VAL A 87 23.12 6.67 26.94
CA VAL A 87 22.86 8.00 27.49
C VAL A 87 23.96 8.34 28.49
N ASN A 88 24.64 9.47 28.29
CA ASN A 88 25.76 9.93 29.12
C ASN A 88 26.83 8.83 29.32
N GLY A 89 27.17 8.12 28.24
CA GLY A 89 28.14 7.03 28.27
C GLY A 89 27.64 5.68 28.81
N THR A 90 26.42 5.61 29.34
CA THR A 90 25.84 4.38 29.90
C THR A 90 25.02 3.65 28.85
N HIS A 91 25.34 2.39 28.57
CA HIS A 91 24.51 1.51 27.72
C HIS A 91 23.21 1.14 28.44
N LEU A 92 22.08 1.32 27.77
CA LEU A 92 20.76 1.10 28.36
C LEU A 92 19.95 0.00 27.69
N LYS A 93 20.08 -0.16 26.38
CA LYS A 93 19.25 -1.07 25.61
C LYS A 93 19.95 -1.52 24.34
N HIS A 94 19.80 -2.81 24.07
CA HIS A 94 19.99 -3.42 22.75
C HIS A 94 18.60 -3.77 22.17
N HIS A 95 18.44 -3.65 20.85
CA HIS A 95 17.21 -4.01 20.14
C HIS A 95 17.52 -4.70 18.81
N ASP A 96 16.92 -5.87 18.61
CA ASP A 96 17.13 -6.81 17.49
C ASP A 96 15.91 -6.88 16.54
N CYS A 97 15.36 -5.72 16.17
CA CYS A 97 14.32 -5.68 15.15
C CYS A 97 14.35 -4.37 14.38
N GLY A 98 14.35 -4.49 13.05
CA GLY A 98 14.33 -3.33 12.17
C GLY A 98 12.97 -2.63 12.05
N TYR A 99 11.86 -3.22 12.52
CA TYR A 99 10.51 -2.85 12.05
C TYR A 99 9.48 -2.53 13.14
N THR A 100 9.81 -2.82 14.40
CA THR A 100 8.97 -2.55 15.57
C THR A 100 9.55 -1.42 16.41
N ALA A 101 8.68 -0.71 17.10
CA ALA A 101 9.08 0.32 18.04
C ALA A 101 9.68 -0.32 19.31
N PHE A 102 10.52 0.43 20.02
CA PHE A 102 10.99 0.07 21.35
C PHE A 102 11.18 1.32 22.22
N SER A 103 11.17 1.12 23.54
CA SER A 103 11.37 2.18 24.51
C SER A 103 12.45 1.82 25.54
N VAL A 104 13.07 2.86 26.10
CA VAL A 104 14.16 2.77 27.08
C VAL A 104 13.86 3.70 28.23
N ASP A 105 13.82 3.19 29.48
CA ASP A 105 13.72 4.03 30.68
C ASP A 105 15.06 4.72 30.94
N ILE A 106 15.08 6.05 30.82
CA ILE A 106 16.29 6.87 30.99
C ILE A 106 16.25 7.68 32.29
N THR A 107 15.20 7.51 33.10
CA THR A 107 14.92 8.32 34.30
C THR A 107 16.11 8.43 35.25
N LYS A 108 16.84 7.33 35.45
CA LYS A 108 17.94 7.23 36.43
C LYS A 108 19.29 7.76 35.94
N VAL A 109 19.46 7.91 34.62
CA VAL A 109 20.73 8.29 34.00
C VAL A 109 20.72 9.72 33.47
N LEU A 110 19.54 10.34 33.38
CA LEU A 110 19.40 11.75 33.06
C LEU A 110 19.99 12.63 34.16
N LYS A 111 20.83 13.57 33.74
CA LYS A 111 21.32 14.69 34.54
C LYS A 111 20.33 15.84 34.37
N LEU A 112 19.47 16.02 35.37
CA LEU A 112 18.45 17.06 35.37
C LEU A 112 19.07 18.45 35.53
N GLY A 113 18.56 19.43 34.79
CA GLY A 113 19.11 20.78 34.72
C GLY A 113 20.36 20.92 33.85
N GLU A 114 20.76 19.87 33.13
CA GLU A 114 21.98 19.81 32.32
C GLU A 114 21.70 19.27 30.90
N GLU A 115 22.69 19.43 30.02
CA GLU A 115 22.73 18.74 28.72
C GLU A 115 23.09 17.26 28.90
N ASN A 116 22.36 16.41 28.19
CA ASN A 116 22.53 14.97 28.20
C ASN A 116 22.87 14.50 26.79
N LEU A 117 23.83 13.59 26.69
CA LEU A 117 24.27 13.06 25.41
C LEU A 117 23.60 11.72 25.14
N ILE A 118 22.82 11.64 24.07
CA ILE A 118 22.27 10.39 23.55
C ILE A 118 23.13 9.96 22.38
N THR A 119 23.64 8.73 22.40
CA THR A 119 24.36 8.10 21.29
C THR A 119 23.64 6.81 20.93
N VAL A 120 23.40 6.59 19.63
CA VAL A 120 22.81 5.38 19.08
C VAL A 120 23.77 4.78 18.07
N LYS A 121 24.22 3.56 18.35
CA LYS A 121 24.96 2.74 17.40
C LYS A 121 23.95 1.95 16.58
N VAL A 122 24.00 2.06 15.26
CA VAL A 122 23.07 1.39 14.35
C VAL A 122 23.84 0.43 13.45
N ASP A 123 23.47 -0.85 13.49
CA ASP A 123 24.01 -1.89 12.62
C ASP A 123 22.99 -2.23 11.54
N SER A 124 23.30 -1.83 10.31
CA SER A 124 22.47 -2.05 9.12
C SER A 124 22.95 -3.24 8.28
N ARG A 125 23.88 -4.06 8.80
CA ARG A 125 24.41 -5.21 8.07
C ARG A 125 23.41 -6.35 8.03
N GLU A 126 23.33 -7.04 6.91
CA GLU A 126 22.45 -8.20 6.75
C GLU A 126 23.10 -9.51 7.23
N THR A 127 24.29 -9.43 7.83
CA THR A 127 24.98 -10.55 8.48
C THR A 127 24.48 -10.82 9.90
N LEU A 128 23.51 -10.04 10.39
CA LEU A 128 22.93 -10.18 11.73
C LEU A 128 22.11 -11.47 11.83
N ASN A 129 22.19 -12.17 12.96
CA ASN A 129 21.39 -13.38 13.22
C ASN A 129 19.98 -13.04 13.71
N GLN A 130 19.19 -12.36 12.88
CA GLN A 130 17.83 -11.93 13.21
C GLN A 130 16.92 -11.90 11.97
N PRO A 131 15.60 -12.05 12.10
CA PRO A 131 14.68 -11.88 10.97
C PRO A 131 14.75 -10.46 10.38
N PRO A 132 14.70 -10.29 9.04
CA PRO A 132 14.48 -11.32 8.01
C PRO A 132 15.77 -11.97 7.47
N PHE A 133 16.94 -11.71 8.06
CA PHE A 133 18.24 -12.07 7.52
C PHE A 133 18.62 -13.54 7.71
N GLY A 134 19.59 -13.99 6.92
CA GLY A 134 20.17 -15.34 6.97
C GLY A 134 20.20 -16.06 5.61
N TYR A 135 19.42 -15.59 4.64
CA TYR A 135 19.45 -16.06 3.25
C TYR A 135 19.07 -14.93 2.28
N VAL A 136 18.65 -15.25 1.05
CA VAL A 136 18.19 -14.27 0.06
C VAL A 136 16.88 -13.61 0.52
N ILE A 137 16.64 -12.37 0.08
CA ILE A 137 15.44 -11.57 0.40
C ILE A 137 15.01 -10.84 -0.87
N ASP A 138 13.74 -10.93 -1.28
CA ASP A 138 13.22 -10.18 -2.44
C ASP A 138 12.71 -8.78 -2.03
N TYR A 139 13.55 -8.04 -1.30
CA TYR A 139 13.38 -6.62 -1.02
C TYR A 139 14.61 -6.08 -0.28
N MET A 140 14.92 -4.81 -0.52
CA MET A 140 15.98 -4.09 0.18
C MET A 140 15.54 -3.68 1.58
N THR A 141 16.45 -3.79 2.57
CA THR A 141 16.15 -3.53 3.98
C THR A 141 16.64 -2.17 4.47
N TYR A 142 17.62 -1.57 3.77
CA TYR A 142 18.18 -0.23 4.03
C TYR A 142 18.75 -0.12 5.46
N GLY A 143 18.73 1.07 6.06
CA GLY A 143 19.20 1.24 7.43
C GLY A 143 19.04 2.64 7.95
N GLY A 144 19.21 2.82 9.26
CA GLY A 144 19.12 4.12 9.92
C GLY A 144 17.90 4.25 10.83
N ILE A 145 17.77 5.43 11.44
CA ILE A 145 16.61 5.78 12.26
C ILE A 145 15.55 6.32 11.28
N TYR A 146 14.74 5.41 10.74
CA TYR A 146 13.83 5.71 9.62
C TYR A 146 12.38 5.94 10.05
N ARG A 147 12.10 5.95 11.36
CA ARG A 147 10.85 6.42 11.97
C ARG A 147 11.14 7.28 13.19
N ASP A 148 10.10 7.93 13.69
CA ASP A 148 10.18 8.98 14.68
C ASP A 148 10.85 8.55 15.99
N VAL A 149 11.46 9.53 16.66
CA VAL A 149 12.08 9.39 17.98
C VAL A 149 11.53 10.47 18.90
N TYR A 150 11.10 10.09 20.10
CA TYR A 150 10.56 11.05 21.06
C TYR A 150 10.82 10.62 22.50
N PHE A 151 10.83 11.60 23.41
CA PHE A 151 10.64 11.31 24.83
C PHE A 151 9.17 11.15 25.15
N GLU A 152 8.86 10.20 26.01
CA GLU A 152 7.59 10.14 26.70
C GLU A 152 7.85 10.44 28.18
N VAL A 153 7.38 11.61 28.63
CA VAL A 153 7.51 12.08 30.01
C VAL A 153 6.18 11.88 30.71
N LYS A 154 6.16 11.06 31.75
CA LYS A 154 4.96 10.68 32.51
C LYS A 154 5.14 10.99 33.99
N GLU A 155 4.04 11.15 34.70
CA GLU A 155 4.09 11.15 36.16
C GLU A 155 4.57 9.79 36.69
N LYS A 156 5.10 9.74 37.91
CA LYS A 156 5.56 8.48 38.54
C LYS A 156 4.49 7.39 38.55
N VAL A 157 3.24 7.80 38.61
CA VAL A 157 2.05 6.95 38.60
C VAL A 157 1.38 7.13 37.24
N HIS A 158 1.49 6.11 36.40
CA HIS A 158 1.03 6.14 35.01
C HIS A 158 0.62 4.73 34.55
N PHE A 159 -0.06 4.65 33.39
CA PHE A 159 -0.33 3.40 32.70
C PHE A 159 0.94 2.90 31.99
N GLU A 160 1.33 1.65 32.25
CA GLU A 160 2.40 1.00 31.48
C GLU A 160 1.90 0.57 30.10
N ASP A 161 0.67 0.05 30.03
CA ASP A 161 0.04 -0.42 28.82
C ASP A 161 -1.49 -0.41 28.98
N LEU A 162 -2.20 -0.22 27.87
CA LEU A 162 -3.66 -0.34 27.77
C LEU A 162 -4.03 -1.27 26.61
N ILE A 163 -4.82 -2.30 26.92
CA ILE A 163 -5.45 -3.15 25.88
C ILE A 163 -6.91 -2.74 25.77
N VAL A 164 -7.33 -2.36 24.57
CA VAL A 164 -8.70 -1.93 24.32
C VAL A 164 -9.37 -2.88 23.33
N GLN A 165 -10.48 -3.47 23.75
CA GLN A 165 -11.26 -4.43 22.97
C GLN A 165 -12.68 -3.89 22.78
N PRO A 166 -12.92 -3.05 21.75
CA PRO A 166 -14.26 -2.66 21.37
C PRO A 166 -14.96 -3.84 20.69
N ALA A 167 -16.18 -4.12 21.10
CA ALA A 167 -17.02 -5.16 20.51
C ALA A 167 -18.48 -4.71 20.40
N LEU A 168 -19.23 -5.41 19.55
CA LEU A 168 -20.68 -5.24 19.45
C LEU A 168 -21.34 -6.15 20.48
N LEU A 169 -22.30 -5.63 21.24
CA LEU A 169 -23.03 -6.42 22.24
C LEU A 169 -23.95 -7.46 21.59
N GLU A 170 -24.45 -7.14 20.39
CA GLU A 170 -25.32 -7.99 19.60
C GLU A 170 -24.76 -8.23 18.21
N ARG A 171 -25.17 -9.35 17.58
CA ARG A 171 -24.81 -9.62 16.18
C ARG A 171 -25.54 -8.66 15.25
N VAL A 172 -24.76 -7.90 14.48
CA VAL A 172 -25.27 -6.98 13.46
C VAL A 172 -24.99 -7.53 12.07
N SER A 173 -25.88 -7.26 11.11
CA SER A 173 -25.61 -7.51 9.68
C SER A 173 -25.86 -6.24 8.88
N THR A 174 -24.87 -5.79 8.10
CA THR A 174 -24.97 -4.68 7.14
C THR A 174 -25.33 -5.16 5.73
N SER A 175 -25.66 -6.44 5.55
CA SER A 175 -26.05 -6.99 4.25
C SER A 175 -27.18 -6.19 3.61
N LYS A 176 -27.08 -5.95 2.29
CA LYS A 176 -28.06 -5.21 1.47
C LYS A 176 -28.33 -3.75 1.92
N ARG A 177 -27.44 -3.17 2.71
CA ARG A 177 -27.51 -1.74 3.06
C ARG A 177 -26.53 -0.93 2.22
N SER A 178 -26.92 0.28 1.87
CA SER A 178 -26.03 1.27 1.26
C SER A 178 -25.10 1.88 2.30
N ALA A 179 -23.99 2.48 1.86
CA ALA A 179 -23.06 3.23 2.70
C ALA A 179 -23.79 4.28 3.59
N LYS A 180 -24.77 4.99 3.03
CA LYS A 180 -25.59 5.98 3.77
C LYS A 180 -26.41 5.33 4.89
N GLN A 181 -26.99 4.15 4.62
CA GLN A 181 -27.75 3.42 5.63
C GLN A 181 -26.83 2.91 6.74
N ILE A 182 -25.65 2.37 6.41
CA ILE A 182 -24.65 1.92 7.39
C ILE A 182 -24.20 3.07 8.28
N LYS A 183 -23.89 4.23 7.71
CA LYS A 183 -23.49 5.45 8.44
C LYS A 183 -24.53 5.94 9.46
N MET A 184 -25.81 5.64 9.23
CA MET A 184 -26.92 6.01 10.11
C MET A 184 -27.26 4.94 11.16
N MET A 185 -26.62 3.76 11.12
CA MET A 185 -26.89 2.70 12.09
C MET A 185 -26.32 3.05 13.47
N ASN A 186 -27.18 2.96 14.49
CA ASN A 186 -26.78 3.00 15.89
C ASN A 186 -26.97 1.60 16.47
N VAL A 187 -25.96 1.08 17.15
CA VAL A 187 -25.91 -0.27 17.74
C VAL A 187 -25.38 -0.18 19.16
N GLN A 188 -25.53 -1.24 19.95
CA GLN A 188 -24.95 -1.29 21.29
C GLN A 188 -23.50 -1.82 21.23
N GLY A 189 -22.60 -1.08 21.85
CA GLY A 189 -21.19 -1.42 21.96
C GLY A 189 -20.83 -1.81 23.39
N ILE A 190 -19.73 -2.55 23.51
CA ILE A 190 -19.06 -2.81 24.77
C ILE A 190 -17.57 -2.58 24.57
N ILE A 191 -16.91 -2.00 25.57
CA ILE A 191 -15.47 -1.79 25.57
C ILE A 191 -14.92 -2.52 26.79
N LYS A 192 -14.06 -3.51 26.55
CA LYS A 192 -13.22 -4.06 27.60
C LYS A 192 -11.88 -3.34 27.56
N THR A 193 -11.44 -2.82 28.70
CA THR A 193 -10.15 -2.14 28.83
C THR A 193 -9.33 -2.82 29.90
N GLU A 194 -8.16 -3.31 29.53
CA GLU A 194 -7.21 -3.89 30.47
C GLU A 194 -6.09 -2.88 30.74
N CYS A 195 -5.90 -2.53 32.00
CA CYS A 195 -4.93 -1.52 32.44
C CYS A 195 -3.77 -2.18 33.16
N PHE A 196 -2.54 -1.85 32.76
CA PHE A 196 -1.31 -2.36 33.37
C PHE A 196 -0.55 -1.24 34.08
N PHE A 197 0.00 -1.55 35.27
CA PHE A 197 0.64 -0.59 36.15
C PHE A 197 1.91 -1.13 36.80
N ARG A 198 2.82 -0.24 37.16
CA ARG A 198 3.98 -0.53 38.03
C ARG A 198 3.57 -0.81 39.47
N LYS A 199 4.46 -1.47 40.24
CA LYS A 199 4.22 -1.83 41.65
C LYS A 199 3.90 -0.64 42.57
N ASN A 200 4.33 0.56 42.22
CA ASN A 200 4.11 1.77 43.02
C ASN A 200 2.63 2.18 43.12
N ILE A 201 1.76 1.73 42.20
CA ILE A 201 0.32 2.04 42.23
C ILE A 201 -0.38 1.48 43.48
N ASN A 202 0.03 0.32 43.97
CA ASN A 202 -0.74 -0.44 44.98
C ASN A 202 -0.88 0.32 46.30
N LYS A 203 0.18 1.02 46.74
CA LYS A 203 0.10 1.82 47.96
C LYS A 203 -0.95 2.94 47.84
N LEU A 204 -0.98 3.61 46.69
CA LEU A 204 -1.90 4.73 46.46
C LEU A 204 -3.33 4.26 46.21
N ALA A 205 -3.50 3.11 45.55
CA ALA A 205 -4.80 2.48 45.34
C ALA A 205 -5.45 2.06 46.66
N ASN A 206 -4.69 1.48 47.61
CA ASN A 206 -5.21 1.09 48.93
C ASN A 206 -5.65 2.27 49.80
N ASP A 207 -5.10 3.46 49.58
CA ASP A 207 -5.51 4.68 50.28
C ASP A 207 -6.75 5.34 49.62
N GLU A 208 -7.36 4.70 48.60
CA GLU A 208 -8.51 5.20 47.80
C GLU A 208 -8.26 6.56 47.10
N ARG A 209 -6.99 6.90 46.85
CA ARG A 209 -6.60 8.21 46.28
C ARG A 209 -6.58 8.25 44.77
N VAL A 210 -6.67 7.09 44.10
CA VAL A 210 -6.52 6.97 42.65
C VAL A 210 -7.83 6.51 42.00
N PHE A 211 -8.23 7.20 40.94
CA PHE A 211 -9.41 6.89 40.13
C PHE A 211 -9.02 6.69 38.67
N ILE A 212 -9.80 5.87 37.97
CA ILE A 212 -9.78 5.80 36.51
C ILE A 212 -11.07 6.41 35.98
N LYS A 213 -10.93 7.35 35.05
CA LYS A 213 -12.02 7.91 34.26
C LYS A 213 -11.85 7.49 32.81
N GLN A 214 -12.92 7.04 32.17
CA GLN A 214 -12.89 6.70 30.76
C GLN A 214 -13.93 7.49 29.99
N TYR A 215 -13.52 8.09 28.88
CA TYR A 215 -14.36 8.86 27.99
C TYR A 215 -14.33 8.25 26.59
N LEU A 216 -15.49 8.16 25.96
CA LEU A 216 -15.61 7.89 24.52
C LEU A 216 -15.91 9.22 23.83
N ASP A 217 -14.98 9.70 23.02
CA ASP A 217 -14.91 11.09 22.58
C ASP A 217 -14.99 12.04 23.78
N ASP A 218 -16.14 12.70 24.00
CA ASP A 218 -16.36 13.61 25.14
C ASP A 218 -17.41 13.08 26.14
N GLU A 219 -17.97 11.89 25.90
CA GLU A 219 -18.93 11.25 26.82
C GLU A 219 -18.19 10.46 27.90
N LEU A 220 -18.43 10.79 29.17
CA LEU A 220 -17.91 10.03 30.32
C LEU A 220 -18.64 8.68 30.43
N LEU A 221 -17.90 7.58 30.24
CA LEU A 221 -18.44 6.23 30.38
C LEU A 221 -18.51 5.79 31.85
N PHE A 222 -17.43 6.00 32.60
CA PHE A 222 -17.37 5.72 34.03
C PHE A 222 -16.25 6.50 34.73
N SER A 223 -16.37 6.59 36.06
CA SER A 223 -15.34 7.08 36.97
C SER A 223 -15.38 6.21 38.22
N GLN A 224 -14.31 5.47 38.52
CA GLN A 224 -14.27 4.57 39.66
C GLN A 224 -12.88 4.52 40.32
N PRO A 225 -12.80 4.24 41.63
CA PRO A 225 -11.51 4.09 42.30
C PRO A 225 -10.75 2.88 41.74
N VAL A 226 -9.42 2.97 41.75
CA VAL A 226 -8.53 1.84 41.43
C VAL A 226 -8.55 0.88 42.61
N GLY A 227 -9.13 -0.30 42.42
CA GLY A 227 -9.20 -1.35 43.44
C GLY A 227 -9.21 -2.74 42.79
N GLY A 228 -8.96 -3.78 43.59
CA GLY A 228 -8.96 -5.16 43.10
C GLY A 228 -7.82 -5.48 42.12
N LEU A 229 -6.65 -4.86 42.32
CA LEU A 229 -5.48 -5.08 41.47
C LEU A 229 -4.96 -6.52 41.60
N GLU A 230 -4.73 -7.17 40.47
CA GLU A 230 -4.11 -8.48 40.39
C GLU A 230 -2.62 -8.34 40.07
N GLU A 231 -1.75 -9.09 40.75
CA GLU A 231 -0.32 -9.10 40.42
C GLU A 231 -0.08 -9.93 39.15
N ARG A 232 0.54 -9.32 38.14
CA ARG A 232 0.86 -9.99 36.87
C ARG A 232 2.18 -9.45 36.33
N ASN A 233 3.08 -10.36 35.91
CA ASN A 233 4.38 -10.02 35.31
C ASN A 233 5.23 -9.00 36.10
N GLY A 234 5.16 -9.03 37.43
CA GLY A 234 5.91 -8.10 38.28
C GLY A 234 5.33 -6.69 38.36
N GLY A 235 4.12 -6.46 37.84
CA GLY A 235 3.32 -5.25 38.01
C GLY A 235 1.90 -5.58 38.52
N TYR A 236 0.98 -4.66 38.31
CA TYR A 236 -0.44 -4.82 38.64
C TYR A 236 -1.33 -4.66 37.40
N TYR A 237 -2.46 -5.34 37.43
CA TYR A 237 -3.43 -5.40 36.34
C TYR A 237 -4.85 -5.12 36.85
N LEU A 238 -5.66 -4.45 36.03
CA LEU A 238 -7.08 -4.21 36.26
C LEU A 238 -7.88 -4.35 34.96
N SER A 239 -8.94 -5.17 34.98
CA SER A 239 -9.89 -5.28 33.87
C SER A 239 -11.11 -4.42 34.13
N LEU A 240 -11.45 -3.56 33.18
CA LEU A 240 -12.60 -2.67 33.20
C LEU A 240 -13.53 -3.00 32.04
N THR A 241 -14.82 -2.76 32.22
CA THR A 241 -15.82 -2.95 31.17
C THR A 241 -16.80 -1.79 31.20
N SER A 242 -16.99 -1.17 30.04
CA SER A 242 -17.93 -0.08 29.84
C SER A 242 -18.85 -0.37 28.66
N ALA A 243 -20.08 0.11 28.74
CA ALA A 243 -21.10 -0.10 27.72
C ALA A 243 -21.67 1.27 27.30
N PRO A 244 -21.11 1.90 26.25
CA PRO A 244 -21.68 3.12 25.69
C PRO A 244 -23.14 2.88 25.26
N SER A 245 -23.99 3.88 25.46
CA SER A 245 -25.44 3.76 25.22
C SER A 245 -25.79 3.40 23.77
N THR A 246 -25.13 4.05 22.80
CA THR A 246 -25.19 3.74 21.37
C THR A 246 -23.90 4.10 20.67
N VAL A 247 -23.47 3.27 19.71
CA VAL A 247 -22.27 3.48 18.88
C VAL A 247 -22.58 3.29 17.40
N LYS A 248 -21.75 3.88 16.54
CA LYS A 248 -21.73 3.69 15.10
C LYS A 248 -20.69 2.64 14.71
N LEU A 249 -20.95 1.96 13.61
CA LEU A 249 -20.05 0.94 13.10
C LEU A 249 -18.85 1.56 12.39
N TRP A 250 -17.69 0.95 12.58
CA TRP A 250 -16.58 1.04 11.64
C TRP A 250 -16.83 0.04 10.49
N ASP A 251 -16.75 0.51 9.26
CA ASP A 251 -16.96 -0.28 8.04
C ASP A 251 -16.12 0.29 6.89
N ILE A 252 -15.82 -0.51 5.86
CA ILE A 252 -15.06 -0.06 4.67
C ILE A 252 -15.76 1.05 3.87
N GLU A 253 -17.08 1.19 4.01
CA GLU A 253 -17.88 2.24 3.36
C GLU A 253 -18.19 3.43 4.30
N SER A 254 -18.05 3.23 5.62
CA SER A 254 -18.33 4.22 6.64
C SER A 254 -17.44 3.95 7.87
N PRO A 255 -16.16 4.33 7.80
CA PRO A 255 -15.16 4.03 8.84
C PRO A 255 -15.30 4.98 10.04
N TYR A 256 -16.38 4.86 10.82
CA TYR A 256 -16.56 5.70 12.00
C TYR A 256 -15.55 5.31 13.08
N LEU A 257 -14.77 6.29 13.53
CA LEU A 257 -13.76 6.14 14.57
C LEU A 257 -14.17 6.95 15.80
N TYR A 258 -13.73 6.46 16.96
CA TYR A 258 -13.88 7.12 18.25
C TYR A 258 -12.51 7.33 18.87
N THR A 259 -12.38 8.36 19.70
CA THR A 259 -11.22 8.55 20.59
C THR A 259 -11.57 8.05 21.99
N LEU A 260 -10.98 6.96 22.43
CA LEU A 260 -11.10 6.49 23.80
C LEU A 260 -10.03 7.16 24.67
N LYS A 261 -10.43 8.05 25.59
CA LYS A 261 -9.53 8.68 26.56
C LYS A 261 -9.63 7.95 27.89
N THR A 262 -8.54 7.34 28.35
CA THR A 262 -8.47 6.72 29.68
C THR A 262 -7.53 7.54 30.55
N GLN A 263 -8.07 8.12 31.62
CA GLN A 263 -7.36 9.01 32.54
C GLN A 263 -7.10 8.32 33.87
N LEU A 264 -5.90 8.49 34.39
CA LEU A 264 -5.54 8.17 35.77
C LEU A 264 -5.55 9.47 36.58
N VAL A 265 -6.34 9.49 37.64
CA VAL A 265 -6.56 10.68 38.47
C VAL A 265 -6.09 10.39 39.88
N LEU A 266 -5.20 11.22 40.43
CA LEU A 266 -4.72 11.16 41.81
C LEU A 266 -5.11 12.45 42.53
N ASP A 267 -5.86 12.33 43.64
CA ASP A 267 -6.37 13.47 44.42
C ASP A 267 -6.97 14.58 43.54
N ASP A 268 -7.92 14.22 42.67
CA ASP A 268 -8.62 15.07 41.69
C ASP A 268 -7.76 15.63 40.53
N ASN A 269 -6.46 15.35 40.47
CA ASN A 269 -5.58 15.78 39.39
C ASN A 269 -5.34 14.65 38.38
N VAL A 270 -5.48 14.94 37.08
CA VAL A 270 -5.14 13.98 36.01
C VAL A 270 -3.61 13.84 35.93
N VAL A 271 -3.10 12.71 36.43
CA VAL A 271 -1.66 12.41 36.43
C VAL A 271 -1.23 11.79 35.10
N ASP A 272 -2.09 10.97 34.49
CA ASP A 272 -1.81 10.33 33.21
C ASP A 272 -3.07 10.24 32.34
N GLU A 273 -2.87 10.26 31.02
CA GLU A 273 -3.94 10.12 30.02
C GLU A 273 -3.40 9.38 28.80
N VAL A 274 -4.10 8.32 28.41
CA VAL A 274 -3.83 7.58 27.16
C VAL A 274 -5.02 7.75 26.23
N LYS A 275 -4.75 8.06 24.96
CA LYS A 275 -5.74 8.22 23.90
C LYS A 275 -5.54 7.13 22.87
N GLU A 276 -6.57 6.33 22.66
CA GLU A 276 -6.59 5.26 21.66
C GLU A 276 -7.68 5.54 20.62
N THR A 277 -7.34 5.39 19.35
CA THR A 277 -8.32 5.39 18.27
C THR A 277 -8.96 4.01 18.20
N ILE A 278 -10.29 3.94 18.29
CA ILE A 278 -11.02 2.67 18.23
C ILE A 278 -12.17 2.72 17.22
N GLY A 279 -12.58 1.53 16.75
CA GLY A 279 -13.74 1.35 15.89
C GLY A 279 -14.56 0.14 16.30
N PHE A 280 -15.89 0.26 16.29
CA PHE A 280 -16.80 -0.84 16.63
C PHE A 280 -17.15 -1.64 15.38
N ARG A 281 -16.73 -2.90 15.30
CA ARG A 281 -17.05 -3.78 14.17
C ARG A 281 -17.08 -5.25 14.58
N SER A 282 -17.69 -6.09 13.75
CA SER A 282 -17.40 -7.53 13.75
C SER A 282 -16.61 -7.90 12.49
N SER A 283 -15.55 -8.71 12.64
CA SER A 283 -14.69 -9.17 11.54
C SER A 283 -14.44 -10.65 11.71
N GLU A 284 -14.86 -11.44 10.73
CA GLU A 284 -14.86 -12.90 10.86
C GLU A 284 -14.38 -13.56 9.57
N PHE A 285 -13.36 -14.39 9.68
CA PHE A 285 -13.03 -15.38 8.66
C PHE A 285 -13.82 -16.65 8.93
N ARG A 286 -14.68 -17.04 7.98
CA ARG A 286 -15.49 -18.25 8.05
C ARG A 286 -15.06 -19.21 6.95
N LYS A 287 -15.48 -20.48 7.05
CA LYS A 287 -15.13 -21.50 6.06
C LYS A 287 -15.45 -21.14 4.61
N ASN A 288 -16.44 -20.28 4.41
CA ASN A 288 -16.91 -19.84 3.11
C ASN A 288 -16.51 -18.38 2.78
N GLY A 289 -15.52 -17.79 3.45
CA GLY A 289 -14.98 -16.48 3.13
C GLY A 289 -15.04 -15.48 4.29
N TYR A 290 -14.80 -14.20 3.97
CA TYR A 290 -14.67 -13.13 4.95
C TYR A 290 -15.98 -12.33 5.15
N TYR A 291 -16.26 -11.97 6.39
CA TYR A 291 -17.45 -11.22 6.81
C TYR A 291 -17.05 -10.01 7.64
N LEU A 292 -17.54 -8.84 7.25
CA LEU A 292 -17.44 -7.59 8.01
C LEU A 292 -18.85 -7.14 8.41
N ASN A 293 -19.09 -6.90 9.69
CA ASN A 293 -20.39 -6.49 10.22
C ASN A 293 -21.52 -7.40 9.74
N GLY A 294 -21.27 -8.71 9.71
CA GLY A 294 -22.22 -9.74 9.23
C GLY A 294 -22.54 -9.71 7.73
N ARG A 295 -21.88 -8.86 6.93
CA ARG A 295 -21.94 -8.82 5.46
C ARG A 295 -20.74 -9.56 4.88
N LYS A 296 -20.99 -10.51 3.99
CA LYS A 296 -19.92 -11.19 3.25
C LYS A 296 -19.30 -10.22 2.26
N ILE A 297 -17.98 -10.06 2.30
CA ILE A 297 -17.25 -9.23 1.34
C ILE A 297 -16.07 -10.04 0.77
N LYS A 298 -15.73 -9.76 -0.49
CA LYS A 298 -14.53 -10.31 -1.10
C LYS A 298 -13.38 -9.35 -0.84
N LEU A 299 -12.29 -9.83 -0.24
CA LEU A 299 -11.08 -9.04 -0.08
C LEU A 299 -10.44 -8.83 -1.46
N ARG A 300 -10.29 -7.56 -1.86
CA ARG A 300 -9.60 -7.10 -3.05
C ARG A 300 -8.49 -6.19 -2.59
N GLY A 301 -7.28 -6.75 -2.52
CA GLY A 301 -6.11 -6.02 -2.06
C GLY A 301 -4.88 -6.16 -2.95
N LEU A 302 -3.84 -5.44 -2.54
CA LEU A 302 -2.49 -5.53 -3.08
C LEU A 302 -1.50 -5.63 -1.91
N ASN A 303 -0.32 -6.15 -2.21
CA ASN A 303 0.83 -6.13 -1.32
C ASN A 303 1.55 -4.77 -1.43
N ARG A 304 1.93 -4.18 -0.30
CA ARG A 304 2.60 -2.88 -0.22
C ARG A 304 3.88 -3.01 0.59
N HIS A 305 5.02 -2.64 0.00
CA HIS A 305 6.27 -2.38 0.73
C HIS A 305 6.27 -0.95 1.32
N GLN A 306 7.21 -0.62 2.21
CA GLN A 306 7.39 0.77 2.69
C GLN A 306 8.57 1.50 2.02
N SER A 307 9.05 0.99 0.87
CA SER A 307 10.20 1.55 0.15
C SER A 307 9.81 2.67 -0.81
N TYR A 308 10.70 3.65 -0.88
CA TYR A 308 10.65 4.79 -1.79
C TYR A 308 11.99 4.92 -2.53
N PRO A 309 11.99 5.39 -3.79
CA PRO A 309 13.22 5.70 -4.52
C PRO A 309 14.21 6.50 -3.67
N TYR A 310 15.50 6.14 -3.79
CA TYR A 310 16.64 6.83 -3.19
C TYR A 310 16.79 6.70 -1.67
N VAL A 311 15.72 6.92 -0.89
CA VAL A 311 15.78 7.01 0.58
C VAL A 311 15.30 5.75 1.31
N GLY A 312 14.89 4.72 0.57
CA GLY A 312 14.43 3.46 1.15
C GLY A 312 13.21 3.67 2.04
N TYR A 313 13.32 3.37 3.33
CA TYR A 313 12.21 3.46 4.28
C TYR A 313 12.04 4.85 4.93
N ALA A 314 13.00 5.77 4.75
CA ALA A 314 13.05 7.04 5.45
C ALA A 314 12.15 8.11 4.79
N MET A 315 10.84 8.00 4.99
CA MET A 315 9.84 8.98 4.52
C MET A 315 8.84 9.35 5.63
N PRO A 316 8.41 10.63 5.70
CA PRO A 316 7.57 11.13 6.79
C PRO A 316 6.11 10.70 6.67
N GLU A 317 5.31 11.06 7.68
CA GLU A 317 3.88 10.78 7.80
C GLU A 317 3.10 11.01 6.49
N SER A 318 3.33 12.12 5.79
CA SER A 318 2.59 12.48 4.58
C SER A 318 2.70 11.44 3.46
N MET A 319 3.88 10.84 3.27
CA MET A 319 4.10 9.80 2.26
C MET A 319 3.50 8.45 2.68
N GLN A 320 3.52 8.14 3.97
CA GLN A 320 2.87 6.94 4.50
C GLN A 320 1.35 7.02 4.31
N ARG A 321 0.74 8.16 4.65
CA ARG A 321 -0.69 8.41 4.43
C ARG A 321 -1.04 8.44 2.94
N LEU A 322 -0.18 8.99 2.09
CA LEU A 322 -0.40 9.03 0.65
C LEU A 322 -0.54 7.62 0.04
N ASP A 323 0.31 6.67 0.42
CA ASP A 323 0.22 5.29 -0.09
C ASP A 323 -1.14 4.65 0.27
N ALA A 324 -1.66 4.86 1.49
CA ALA A 324 -2.98 4.36 1.90
C ALA A 324 -4.12 5.01 1.09
N LYS A 325 -4.03 6.32 0.83
CA LYS A 325 -4.99 7.04 -0.03
C LYS A 325 -4.97 6.51 -1.46
N ILE A 326 -3.80 6.29 -2.05
CA ILE A 326 -3.68 5.74 -3.41
C ILE A 326 -4.34 4.35 -3.48
N LEU A 327 -4.07 3.47 -2.51
CA LEU A 327 -4.69 2.14 -2.46
C LEU A 327 -6.22 2.22 -2.37
N LYS A 328 -6.77 3.08 -1.50
CA LYS A 328 -8.22 3.20 -1.29
C LYS A 328 -8.93 3.96 -2.40
N GLU A 329 -8.43 5.12 -2.78
CA GLU A 329 -9.13 6.12 -3.58
C GLU A 329 -8.82 5.96 -5.08
N GLU A 330 -7.54 5.79 -5.45
CA GLU A 330 -7.14 5.67 -6.86
C GLU A 330 -7.29 4.24 -7.38
N LEU A 331 -6.93 3.23 -6.57
CA LEU A 331 -7.03 1.82 -6.93
C LEU A 331 -8.31 1.14 -6.43
N ALA A 332 -9.18 1.87 -5.73
CA ALA A 332 -10.45 1.37 -5.21
C ALA A 332 -10.32 0.05 -4.42
N LEU A 333 -9.23 -0.17 -3.67
CA LEU A 333 -9.05 -1.40 -2.89
C LEU A 333 -9.82 -1.36 -1.58
N ASN A 334 -10.16 -2.53 -1.05
CA ASN A 334 -10.76 -2.66 0.28
C ASN A 334 -9.86 -3.36 1.30
N ALA A 335 -8.69 -3.86 0.86
CA ALA A 335 -7.69 -4.44 1.74
C ALA A 335 -6.26 -4.18 1.27
N VAL A 336 -5.28 -4.23 2.17
CA VAL A 336 -3.85 -4.18 1.89
C VAL A 336 -3.08 -5.17 2.78
N ARG A 337 -2.01 -5.75 2.25
CA ARG A 337 -1.06 -6.57 3.01
C ARG A 337 0.27 -5.82 3.16
N THR A 338 0.79 -5.76 4.38
CA THR A 338 2.07 -5.09 4.68
C THR A 338 3.25 -6.05 4.46
N SER A 339 3.60 -6.29 3.19
CA SER A 339 4.69 -7.18 2.80
C SER A 339 6.06 -6.56 3.15
N HIS A 340 6.92 -7.20 3.94
CA HIS A 340 6.76 -8.44 4.72
C HIS A 340 7.16 -8.20 6.17
N TYR A 341 6.54 -7.19 6.78
CA TYR A 341 6.92 -6.65 8.09
C TYR A 341 5.88 -5.64 8.60
N PRO A 342 5.88 -5.33 9.91
CA PRO A 342 5.08 -4.24 10.45
C PRO A 342 5.48 -2.88 9.85
N GLN A 343 4.48 -2.08 9.47
CA GLN A 343 4.66 -0.79 8.81
C GLN A 343 4.31 0.39 9.73
N SER A 344 4.64 1.61 9.30
CA SER A 344 4.43 2.82 10.10
C SER A 344 2.99 2.95 10.62
N HIS A 345 2.83 3.37 11.87
CA HIS A 345 1.52 3.70 12.44
C HIS A 345 0.79 4.77 11.62
N TYR A 346 1.50 5.71 10.99
CA TYR A 346 0.88 6.68 10.09
C TYR A 346 0.13 6.05 8.91
N PHE A 347 0.66 4.96 8.35
CA PHE A 347 -0.03 4.20 7.29
C PHE A 347 -1.27 3.49 7.84
N LEU A 348 -1.20 2.89 9.03
CA LEU A 348 -2.30 2.14 9.63
C LEU A 348 -3.41 3.04 10.18
N ASP A 349 -3.06 4.18 10.75
CA ASP A 349 -4.01 5.25 11.13
C ASP A 349 -4.81 5.72 9.91
N GLU A 350 -4.14 5.86 8.76
CA GLU A 350 -4.83 6.23 7.53
C GLU A 350 -5.71 5.09 7.02
N CYS A 351 -5.27 3.83 7.14
CA CYS A 351 -6.12 2.68 6.86
C CYS A 351 -7.39 2.65 7.73
N ASP A 352 -7.26 2.97 9.02
CA ASP A 352 -8.37 3.09 9.96
C ASP A 352 -9.34 4.19 9.51
N ARG A 353 -8.82 5.37 9.14
CA ARG A 353 -9.61 6.53 8.69
C ARG A 353 -10.32 6.30 7.37
N LEU A 354 -9.68 5.60 6.44
CA LEU A 354 -10.19 5.36 5.09
C LEU A 354 -11.10 4.14 4.99
N GLY A 355 -11.13 3.28 6.01
CA GLY A 355 -11.82 2.00 5.93
C GLY A 355 -11.12 1.05 4.94
N LEU A 356 -9.80 0.89 5.10
CA LEU A 356 -8.97 -0.05 4.35
C LEU A 356 -8.55 -1.18 5.29
N LEU A 357 -8.93 -2.42 4.99
CA LEU A 357 -8.62 -3.57 5.86
C LEU A 357 -7.14 -3.96 5.73
N VAL A 358 -6.52 -4.35 6.84
CA VAL A 358 -5.09 -4.64 6.87
C VAL A 358 -4.83 -6.09 7.27
N PHE A 359 -4.00 -6.76 6.47
CA PHE A 359 -3.29 -7.97 6.85
C PHE A 359 -1.83 -7.57 7.13
N THR A 360 -1.40 -7.66 8.39
CA THR A 360 -0.02 -7.38 8.80
C THR A 360 0.69 -8.63 9.27
N GLU A 361 2.01 -8.69 9.13
CA GLU A 361 2.82 -9.86 9.43
C GLU A 361 4.18 -9.52 10.03
N ILE A 362 4.79 -10.49 10.69
CA ILE A 362 6.14 -10.36 11.26
C ILE A 362 7.22 -10.24 10.16
N PRO A 363 8.38 -9.62 10.46
CA PRO A 363 9.49 -9.53 9.51
C PRO A 363 9.98 -10.91 9.05
N GLY A 364 10.01 -11.15 7.74
CA GLY A 364 10.51 -12.43 7.24
C GLY A 364 10.47 -12.62 5.74
N TRP A 365 11.39 -13.43 5.20
CA TRP A 365 11.36 -13.90 3.82
C TRP A 365 12.06 -15.27 3.71
N GLN A 366 11.27 -16.33 3.55
CA GLN A 366 11.61 -17.76 3.38
C GLN A 366 12.49 -18.43 4.45
N HIS A 367 13.59 -17.79 4.85
CA HIS A 367 14.59 -18.31 5.77
C HIS A 367 14.04 -18.47 7.20
N ILE A 368 14.37 -19.61 7.81
CA ILE A 368 14.24 -19.82 9.25
C ILE A 368 15.64 -20.11 9.77
N GLY A 369 16.10 -19.27 10.70
CA GLY A 369 17.41 -19.40 11.32
C GLY A 369 17.45 -20.42 12.46
N ASP A 370 18.49 -20.32 13.27
CA ASP A 370 18.66 -21.14 14.46
C ASP A 370 17.69 -20.76 15.60
N LYS A 371 17.90 -21.33 16.78
CA LYS A 371 17.02 -21.09 17.93
C LYS A 371 17.01 -19.61 18.35
N GLU A 372 18.16 -18.93 18.35
CA GLU A 372 18.24 -17.52 18.76
C GLU A 372 17.47 -16.64 17.77
N TRP A 373 17.64 -16.90 16.48
CA TRP A 373 16.88 -16.25 15.42
C TRP A 373 15.35 -16.45 15.59
N GLN A 374 14.93 -17.69 15.89
CA GLN A 374 13.51 -18.02 16.12
C GLN A 374 12.96 -17.37 17.38
N ASP A 375 13.77 -17.26 18.44
CA ASP A 375 13.41 -16.57 19.67
C ASP A 375 13.15 -15.08 19.41
N ILE A 376 14.00 -14.43 18.59
CA ILE A 376 13.78 -13.04 18.13
C ILE A 376 12.48 -12.95 17.30
N ALA A 377 12.21 -13.89 16.40
CA ALA A 377 10.97 -13.88 15.62
C ALA A 377 9.69 -14.01 16.49
N VAL A 378 9.77 -14.76 17.60
CA VAL A 378 8.68 -14.83 18.59
C VAL A 378 8.52 -13.49 19.32
N GLU A 379 9.60 -12.82 19.72
CA GLU A 379 9.52 -11.48 20.30
C GLU A 379 8.98 -10.46 19.29
N ASN A 380 9.39 -10.51 18.02
CA ASN A 380 8.83 -9.68 16.94
C ASN A 380 7.32 -9.91 16.77
N THR A 381 6.84 -11.15 16.98
CA THR A 381 5.40 -11.45 16.99
C THR A 381 4.69 -10.74 18.13
N LYS A 382 5.28 -10.79 19.34
CA LYS A 382 4.71 -10.13 20.52
C LYS A 382 4.69 -8.62 20.36
N ASP A 383 5.78 -8.04 19.84
CA ASP A 383 5.91 -6.60 19.65
C ASP A 383 4.94 -6.10 18.58
N MET A 384 4.79 -6.82 17.46
CA MET A 384 3.75 -6.52 16.48
C MET A 384 2.35 -6.52 17.12
N VAL A 385 1.96 -7.60 17.81
CA VAL A 385 0.60 -7.65 18.34
C VAL A 385 0.38 -6.58 19.42
N ARG A 386 1.34 -6.36 20.32
CA ARG A 386 1.23 -5.31 21.36
C ARG A 386 1.05 -3.91 20.78
N GLN A 387 1.86 -3.57 19.77
CA GLN A 387 1.89 -2.22 19.22
C GLN A 387 0.67 -1.94 18.33
N TYR A 388 0.16 -2.94 17.61
CA TYR A 388 -0.83 -2.71 16.55
C TYR A 388 -2.26 -3.18 16.88
N ARG A 389 -2.50 -3.92 17.98
CA ARG A 389 -3.81 -4.54 18.31
C ARG A 389 -5.00 -3.58 18.45
N ASN A 390 -4.78 -2.29 18.64
CA ASN A 390 -5.88 -1.33 18.79
C ASN A 390 -6.44 -0.85 17.43
N HIS A 391 -5.73 -1.05 16.31
CA HIS A 391 -6.18 -0.61 14.99
C HIS A 391 -7.44 -1.38 14.52
N PRO A 392 -8.59 -0.72 14.28
CA PRO A 392 -9.76 -1.36 13.70
C PRO A 392 -9.54 -1.84 12.26
N SER A 393 -8.59 -1.31 11.49
CA SER A 393 -8.29 -1.78 10.15
C SER A 393 -7.71 -3.20 10.12
N ILE A 394 -6.94 -3.60 11.14
CA ILE A 394 -6.23 -4.89 11.13
C ILE A 394 -7.20 -6.06 11.35
N ILE A 395 -7.22 -7.01 10.42
CA ILE A 395 -8.14 -8.15 10.43
C ILE A 395 -7.45 -9.51 10.57
N LEU A 396 -6.13 -9.58 10.39
CA LEU A 396 -5.37 -10.83 10.34
C LEU A 396 -3.91 -10.58 10.75
N TRP A 397 -3.38 -11.45 11.62
CA TRP A 397 -1.97 -11.46 12.02
C TRP A 397 -1.20 -12.56 11.29
N GLY A 398 -0.18 -12.19 10.52
CA GLY A 398 0.75 -13.11 9.88
C GLY A 398 1.84 -13.53 10.84
N VAL A 399 1.78 -14.77 11.32
CA VAL A 399 2.68 -15.31 12.35
C VAL A 399 3.68 -16.33 11.82
N ARG A 400 3.71 -16.52 10.48
CA ARG A 400 4.74 -17.29 9.77
C ARG A 400 5.67 -16.37 9.02
N ILE A 401 6.91 -16.79 8.88
CA ILE A 401 7.85 -16.18 7.94
C ILE A 401 7.31 -16.41 6.53
N ASN A 402 7.21 -15.34 5.75
CA ASN A 402 6.65 -15.37 4.39
C ASN A 402 7.29 -16.50 3.56
N GLU A 403 6.48 -17.41 3.03
CA GLU A 403 6.92 -18.51 2.16
C GLU A 403 7.92 -19.50 2.77
N SER A 404 8.04 -19.56 4.08
CA SER A 404 8.91 -20.57 4.70
C SER A 404 8.36 -22.00 4.52
N PRO A 405 9.24 -23.01 4.64
CA PRO A 405 8.82 -24.38 4.96
C PRO A 405 8.00 -24.46 6.24
N ASP A 406 7.33 -25.60 6.47
CA ASP A 406 6.69 -25.90 7.75
C ASP A 406 7.75 -26.09 8.86
N ASN A 407 7.48 -25.53 10.03
CA ASN A 407 8.23 -25.74 11.26
C ASN A 407 7.25 -25.62 12.43
N ASP A 408 6.62 -26.73 12.79
CA ASP A 408 5.49 -26.73 13.73
C ASP A 408 5.92 -26.25 15.13
N GLU A 409 7.08 -26.65 15.65
CA GLU A 409 7.57 -26.23 16.97
C GLU A 409 7.75 -24.70 17.04
N PHE A 410 8.32 -24.10 15.99
CA PHE A 410 8.47 -22.65 15.92
C PHE A 410 7.12 -21.94 15.80
N TYR A 411 6.25 -22.42 14.91
CA TYR A 411 4.99 -21.75 14.61
C TYR A 411 3.90 -21.97 15.65
N GLU A 412 3.95 -23.04 16.45
CA GLU A 412 3.14 -23.15 17.66
C GLU A 412 3.45 -22.00 18.63
N ARG A 413 4.72 -21.59 18.75
CA ARG A 413 5.14 -20.50 19.64
C ARG A 413 4.68 -19.13 19.14
N THR A 414 4.84 -18.82 17.86
CA THR A 414 4.40 -17.53 17.30
C THR A 414 2.87 -17.43 17.31
N ASN A 415 2.17 -18.51 16.95
CA ASN A 415 0.71 -18.57 16.97
C ASN A 415 0.15 -18.42 18.40
N ALA A 416 0.75 -19.11 19.38
CA ALA A 416 0.37 -18.97 20.78
C ALA A 416 0.62 -17.55 21.31
N ALA A 417 1.77 -16.95 20.98
CA ALA A 417 2.10 -15.58 21.39
C ALA A 417 1.08 -14.56 20.85
N ALA A 418 0.65 -14.70 19.59
CA ALA A 418 -0.35 -13.83 19.01
C ALA A 418 -1.71 -13.97 19.71
N HIS A 419 -2.18 -15.20 19.95
CA HIS A 419 -3.46 -15.43 20.63
C HIS A 419 -3.46 -15.03 22.12
N GLU A 420 -2.32 -15.15 22.81
CA GLU A 420 -2.20 -14.68 24.19
C GLU A 420 -2.37 -13.16 24.28
N LEU A 421 -1.82 -12.43 23.31
CA LEU A 421 -1.81 -10.96 23.29
C LEU A 421 -3.04 -10.34 22.63
N ASP A 422 -3.64 -11.02 21.66
CA ASP A 422 -4.88 -10.61 21.00
C ASP A 422 -5.75 -11.82 20.62
N PRO A 423 -6.70 -12.22 21.50
CA PRO A 423 -7.65 -13.29 21.18
C PRO A 423 -8.78 -12.83 20.24
N THR A 424 -8.84 -11.54 19.88
CA THR A 424 -9.97 -10.96 19.14
C THR A 424 -9.82 -11.08 17.62
N ARG A 425 -8.61 -11.37 17.14
CA ARG A 425 -8.28 -11.49 15.72
C ARG A 425 -7.69 -12.86 15.40
N PRO A 426 -7.99 -13.40 14.21
CA PRO A 426 -7.41 -14.65 13.77
C PRO A 426 -5.94 -14.48 13.37
N THR A 427 -5.23 -15.60 13.37
CA THR A 427 -3.89 -15.72 12.78
C THR A 427 -3.95 -16.31 11.38
N GLY A 428 -2.96 -15.95 10.56
CA GLY A 428 -2.63 -16.56 9.29
C GLY A 428 -1.11 -16.70 9.18
N GLY A 429 -0.65 -17.29 8.09
CA GLY A 429 0.77 -17.50 7.86
C GLY A 429 1.04 -17.82 6.40
N VAL A 430 1.64 -16.86 5.70
CA VAL A 430 1.77 -16.89 4.24
C VAL A 430 2.71 -17.98 3.80
N ARG A 431 2.27 -18.77 2.81
CA ARG A 431 2.99 -19.93 2.28
C ARG A 431 2.74 -20.09 0.79
N CYS A 432 3.65 -20.72 0.07
CA CYS A 432 3.48 -21.09 -1.34
C CYS A 432 3.36 -22.63 -1.56
N ILE A 433 3.33 -23.41 -0.47
CA ILE A 433 3.29 -24.89 -0.49
C ILE A 433 1.86 -25.38 -0.23
N ALA A 434 1.25 -26.04 -1.21
CA ALA A 434 -0.08 -26.62 -1.06
C ALA A 434 -0.07 -27.75 -0.01
N LYS A 435 -1.17 -27.91 0.72
CA LYS A 435 -1.36 -28.93 1.77
C LYS A 435 -0.38 -28.83 2.95
N SER A 436 0.32 -27.70 3.10
CA SER A 436 1.13 -27.39 4.30
C SER A 436 0.31 -27.47 5.61
N ASN A 437 1.00 -27.74 6.71
CA ASN A 437 0.44 -27.84 8.06
C ASN A 437 -0.26 -26.54 8.46
N LEU A 438 -1.50 -26.64 8.96
CA LEU A 438 -2.31 -25.48 9.37
C LEU A 438 -2.45 -25.46 10.89
N LEU A 439 -1.65 -24.61 11.54
CA LEU A 439 -1.74 -24.30 12.98
C LEU A 439 -2.57 -23.04 13.23
N GLU A 440 -2.63 -22.16 12.23
CA GLU A 440 -3.30 -20.86 12.26
C GLU A 440 -4.81 -20.98 11.99
N ASP A 441 -5.54 -19.88 12.14
CA ASP A 441 -6.98 -19.83 11.89
C ASP A 441 -7.37 -19.75 10.41
N VAL A 442 -6.52 -19.11 9.60
CA VAL A 442 -6.76 -18.84 8.18
C VAL A 442 -5.63 -19.41 7.34
N TYR A 443 -5.98 -20.23 6.36
CA TYR A 443 -5.03 -20.75 5.38
C TYR A 443 -4.74 -19.67 4.34
N THR A 444 -3.66 -18.92 4.54
CA THR A 444 -3.16 -17.88 3.61
C THR A 444 -2.14 -18.48 2.64
N TYR A 445 -2.36 -18.33 1.34
CA TYR A 445 -1.57 -19.00 0.30
C TYR A 445 -1.21 -18.08 -0.88
N ASN A 446 0.04 -18.16 -1.33
CA ASN A 446 0.53 -17.51 -2.54
C ASN A 446 0.20 -18.38 -3.75
N ASP A 447 -0.81 -17.98 -4.53
CA ASP A 447 -1.30 -18.74 -5.68
C ASP A 447 -0.69 -18.21 -6.97
N PHE A 448 0.51 -18.71 -7.28
CA PHE A 448 1.20 -18.46 -8.54
C PHE A 448 0.84 -19.48 -9.64
N SER A 449 -0.27 -20.21 -9.49
CA SER A 449 -0.63 -21.26 -10.47
C SER A 449 -1.04 -20.70 -11.83
N PHE A 450 -1.45 -19.44 -11.91
CA PHE A 450 -1.90 -18.83 -13.16
C PHE A 450 -0.75 -18.53 -14.12
N SER A 451 -0.80 -19.18 -15.29
CA SER A 451 0.22 -19.10 -16.35
C SER A 451 -0.18 -18.19 -17.52
N GLY A 452 -1.38 -17.60 -17.48
CA GLY A 452 -2.00 -16.83 -18.58
C GLY A 452 -2.97 -17.64 -19.45
N LYS A 453 -2.95 -18.98 -19.37
CA LYS A 453 -3.79 -19.86 -20.22
C LYS A 453 -4.76 -20.74 -19.45
N ASN A 454 -4.48 -21.02 -18.18
CA ASN A 454 -5.31 -21.83 -17.29
C ASN A 454 -6.28 -20.94 -16.50
N LYS A 455 -6.96 -21.53 -15.50
CA LYS A 455 -7.85 -20.78 -14.61
C LYS A 455 -7.06 -19.77 -13.77
N GLY A 456 -7.69 -18.64 -13.44
CA GLY A 456 -7.04 -17.55 -12.71
C GLY A 456 -6.66 -17.87 -11.26
N CYS A 457 -7.27 -18.87 -10.63
CA CYS A 457 -6.88 -19.34 -9.31
C CYS A 457 -7.15 -20.85 -9.14
N ALA A 458 -6.42 -21.48 -8.23
CA ALA A 458 -6.67 -22.83 -7.78
C ALA A 458 -7.88 -22.89 -6.84
N LYS A 459 -8.52 -24.06 -6.77
CA LYS A 459 -9.65 -24.27 -5.87
C LYS A 459 -9.16 -24.51 -4.45
N LYS A 460 -9.92 -24.01 -3.48
CA LYS A 460 -9.67 -24.20 -2.05
C LYS A 460 -9.32 -25.65 -1.71
N LYS A 461 -10.18 -26.60 -2.09
CA LYS A 461 -10.00 -28.05 -1.81
C LYS A 461 -8.68 -28.65 -2.32
N ASP A 462 -8.08 -28.07 -3.36
CA ASP A 462 -6.85 -28.59 -3.96
C ASP A 462 -5.62 -28.03 -3.22
N ILE A 463 -5.78 -26.94 -2.48
CA ILE A 463 -4.69 -26.22 -1.81
C ILE A 463 -4.67 -26.42 -0.30
N THR A 464 -5.78 -26.25 0.40
CA THR A 464 -5.76 -26.25 1.88
C THR A 464 -5.66 -27.67 2.45
N SER A 465 -4.95 -27.85 3.56
CA SER A 465 -4.95 -29.09 4.35
C SER A 465 -6.24 -29.32 5.14
N ASN A 466 -7.08 -28.29 5.37
CA ASN A 466 -8.34 -28.37 6.09
C ASN A 466 -9.43 -27.47 5.49
N GLU A 467 -10.37 -28.06 4.75
CA GLU A 467 -11.43 -27.33 4.05
C GLU A 467 -12.46 -26.65 4.97
N GLU A 468 -12.51 -27.00 6.26
CA GLU A 468 -13.40 -26.33 7.22
C GLU A 468 -12.83 -24.99 7.73
N LYS A 469 -11.56 -24.70 7.49
CA LYS A 469 -10.93 -23.41 7.83
C LYS A 469 -11.04 -22.42 6.68
N SER A 470 -10.91 -21.12 6.95
CA SER A 470 -10.98 -20.09 5.90
C SER A 470 -9.75 -20.15 4.99
N TYR A 471 -9.90 -19.72 3.73
CA TYR A 471 -8.83 -19.67 2.74
C TYR A 471 -8.73 -18.29 2.10
N LEU A 472 -7.50 -17.77 1.99
CA LEU A 472 -7.20 -16.44 1.48
C LEU A 472 -5.97 -16.51 0.56
N ILE A 473 -6.07 -15.95 -0.64
CA ILE A 473 -4.92 -15.84 -1.54
C ILE A 473 -4.11 -14.59 -1.15
N SER A 474 -2.89 -14.77 -0.68
CA SER A 474 -2.04 -13.68 -0.17
C SER A 474 -1.16 -13.04 -1.25
N GLU A 475 -0.89 -13.75 -2.35
CA GLU A 475 -0.15 -13.24 -3.51
C GLU A 475 -0.59 -13.95 -4.79
N TYR A 476 -0.51 -13.25 -5.92
CA TYR A 476 -0.64 -13.79 -7.28
C TYR A 476 0.04 -12.83 -8.29
N ASN A 477 0.25 -13.29 -9.52
CA ASN A 477 1.01 -12.58 -10.56
C ASN A 477 2.47 -12.33 -10.15
N GLY A 478 2.89 -11.08 -9.97
CA GLY A 478 4.26 -10.74 -9.61
C GLY A 478 5.30 -11.28 -10.59
N HIS A 479 6.25 -12.07 -10.06
CA HIS A 479 7.33 -12.69 -10.83
C HIS A 479 6.84 -13.62 -11.96
N MET A 480 5.57 -14.04 -11.94
CA MET A 480 4.97 -14.84 -13.01
C MET A 480 4.81 -14.06 -14.33
N PHE A 481 4.79 -12.71 -14.28
CA PHE A 481 4.71 -11.86 -15.46
C PHE A 481 5.25 -10.43 -15.20
N PRO A 482 6.58 -10.26 -15.02
CA PRO A 482 7.17 -8.94 -14.79
C PRO A 482 6.88 -7.99 -15.95
N THR A 483 6.48 -6.76 -15.64
CA THR A 483 6.02 -5.79 -16.64
C THR A 483 6.57 -4.41 -16.32
N LYS A 484 7.50 -3.96 -17.16
CA LYS A 484 8.12 -2.63 -17.09
C LYS A 484 7.15 -1.58 -17.65
N PRO A 485 7.21 -0.33 -17.16
CA PRO A 485 6.42 0.78 -17.73
C PRO A 485 6.62 0.99 -19.24
N PHE A 486 7.81 0.65 -19.75
CA PHE A 486 8.24 0.82 -21.13
C PHE A 486 8.25 -0.48 -21.95
N ASP A 487 7.70 -1.57 -21.42
CA ASP A 487 7.45 -2.75 -22.24
C ASP A 487 6.46 -2.40 -23.36
N TRP A 488 6.53 -3.12 -24.47
CA TRP A 488 5.63 -2.93 -25.60
C TRP A 488 4.15 -3.21 -25.23
N GLU A 489 3.24 -2.65 -26.01
CA GLU A 489 1.82 -2.53 -25.69
C GLU A 489 1.12 -3.85 -25.35
N GLU A 490 1.29 -4.93 -26.14
CA GLU A 490 0.57 -6.17 -25.82
C GLU A 490 1.09 -6.81 -24.53
N HIS A 491 2.35 -6.59 -24.14
CA HIS A 491 2.88 -7.08 -22.86
C HIS A 491 2.25 -6.32 -21.69
N ARG A 492 2.19 -4.99 -21.77
CA ARG A 492 1.48 -4.15 -20.78
C ARG A 492 0.00 -4.50 -20.70
N GLN A 493 -0.63 -4.77 -21.83
CA GLN A 493 -2.02 -5.21 -21.90
C GLN A 493 -2.21 -6.59 -21.26
N GLU A 494 -1.37 -7.57 -21.58
CA GLU A 494 -1.44 -8.91 -21.01
C GLU A 494 -1.28 -8.85 -19.49
N HIS A 495 -0.43 -7.98 -18.95
CA HIS A 495 -0.33 -7.74 -17.52
C HIS A 495 -1.67 -7.33 -16.91
N ALA A 496 -2.35 -6.32 -17.48
CA ALA A 496 -3.69 -5.91 -17.02
C ALA A 496 -4.72 -7.05 -17.13
N ILE A 497 -4.73 -7.77 -18.26
CA ILE A 497 -5.64 -8.91 -18.46
C ILE A 497 -5.37 -10.05 -17.48
N ARG A 498 -4.13 -10.28 -17.06
CA ARG A 498 -3.79 -11.28 -16.05
C ARG A 498 -4.35 -10.90 -14.69
N HIS A 499 -4.19 -9.65 -14.26
CA HIS A 499 -4.83 -9.14 -13.03
C HIS A 499 -6.36 -9.29 -13.10
N ALA A 500 -7.00 -8.88 -14.20
CA ALA A 500 -8.44 -9.04 -14.38
C ALA A 500 -8.88 -10.51 -14.31
N THR A 501 -8.10 -11.43 -14.89
CA THR A 501 -8.40 -12.87 -14.90
C THR A 501 -8.35 -13.49 -13.51
N VAL A 502 -7.37 -13.14 -12.69
CA VAL A 502 -7.29 -13.66 -11.31
C VAL A 502 -8.41 -13.05 -10.47
N VAL A 503 -8.64 -11.74 -10.55
CA VAL A 503 -9.70 -11.06 -9.78
C VAL A 503 -11.08 -11.62 -10.13
N ASP A 504 -11.37 -11.86 -11.42
CA ASP A 504 -12.60 -12.50 -11.87
C ASP A 504 -12.75 -13.94 -11.36
N ALA A 505 -11.70 -14.76 -11.48
CA ALA A 505 -11.73 -16.14 -11.00
C ALA A 505 -12.00 -16.21 -9.49
N VAL A 506 -11.34 -15.36 -8.70
CA VAL A 506 -11.53 -15.28 -7.24
C VAL A 506 -12.91 -14.77 -6.86
N ALA A 507 -13.47 -13.84 -7.64
CA ALA A 507 -14.84 -13.38 -7.44
C ALA A 507 -15.86 -14.51 -7.65
N GLY A 508 -15.60 -15.40 -8.63
CA GLY A 508 -16.44 -16.57 -8.94
C GLY A 508 -16.38 -17.71 -7.91
N GLU A 509 -15.31 -17.81 -7.12
CA GLU A 509 -15.18 -18.87 -6.11
C GLU A 509 -15.85 -18.46 -4.77
N PRO A 510 -16.92 -19.15 -4.32
CA PRO A 510 -17.72 -18.68 -3.18
C PRO A 510 -17.04 -18.90 -1.83
N ASP A 511 -16.03 -19.74 -1.72
CA ASP A 511 -15.37 -20.14 -0.47
C ASP A 511 -13.96 -19.55 -0.28
N ILE A 512 -13.46 -18.80 -1.27
CA ILE A 512 -12.22 -18.02 -1.18
C ILE A 512 -12.56 -16.63 -0.61
N ALA A 513 -11.90 -16.25 0.49
CA ALA A 513 -12.14 -14.98 1.20
C ALA A 513 -11.81 -13.74 0.35
N GLY A 514 -10.85 -13.87 -0.56
CA GLY A 514 -10.40 -12.82 -1.47
C GLY A 514 -8.98 -13.07 -1.94
N ALA A 515 -8.34 -12.04 -2.50
CA ALA A 515 -6.98 -12.13 -2.98
C ALA A 515 -6.21 -10.80 -2.88
N PHE A 516 -4.91 -10.91 -2.68
CA PHE A 516 -3.96 -9.79 -2.69
C PHE A 516 -3.00 -9.94 -3.88
N GLY A 517 -3.00 -8.98 -4.81
CA GLY A 517 -2.10 -9.02 -5.96
C GLY A 517 -0.67 -8.66 -5.57
N TRP A 518 0.33 -9.30 -6.18
CA TRP A 518 1.71 -8.88 -6.13
C TRP A 518 2.01 -7.99 -7.35
N CYS A 519 2.15 -6.66 -7.22
CA CYS A 519 2.03 -5.83 -5.99
C CYS A 519 1.57 -4.39 -6.31
N MET A 520 1.53 -3.50 -5.31
CA MET A 520 1.13 -2.09 -5.48
C MET A 520 2.05 -1.34 -6.44
N PHE A 521 3.36 -1.35 -6.18
CA PHE A 521 4.35 -0.61 -6.95
C PHE A 521 5.64 -1.42 -7.11
N ASP A 522 6.39 -1.16 -8.18
CA ASP A 522 7.73 -1.71 -8.37
C ASP A 522 8.65 -1.33 -7.19
N TYR A 523 9.55 -2.21 -6.80
CA TYR A 523 10.39 -2.01 -5.62
C TYR A 523 11.84 -2.42 -5.86
N ASN A 524 12.77 -1.81 -5.13
CA ASN A 524 14.16 -2.24 -5.17
C ASN A 524 14.36 -3.58 -4.45
N THR A 525 15.26 -4.41 -4.99
CA THR A 525 15.54 -5.77 -4.51
C THR A 525 17.02 -6.14 -4.64
N HIS A 526 17.45 -7.24 -4.01
CA HIS A 526 18.80 -7.79 -4.09
C HIS A 526 19.11 -8.40 -5.47
N LYS A 527 20.40 -8.64 -5.76
CA LYS A 527 20.89 -9.20 -7.04
C LYS A 527 20.24 -10.51 -7.48
N ASP A 528 19.69 -11.29 -6.54
CA ASP A 528 19.11 -12.61 -6.80
C ASP A 528 17.72 -12.52 -7.46
N PHE A 529 17.12 -11.32 -7.49
CA PHE A 529 15.78 -11.04 -8.01
C PHE A 529 15.77 -9.90 -9.03
N GLY A 530 14.59 -9.63 -9.58
CA GLY A 530 14.35 -8.54 -10.51
C GLY A 530 14.93 -8.77 -11.91
N SER A 531 15.20 -7.68 -12.63
CA SER A 531 15.75 -7.72 -14.00
C SER A 531 17.27 -7.50 -14.06
N GLY A 532 17.98 -7.73 -12.95
CA GLY A 532 19.43 -7.50 -12.82
C GLY A 532 19.81 -6.04 -12.51
N ASP A 533 18.84 -5.15 -12.45
CA ASP A 533 18.96 -3.71 -12.21
C ASP A 533 18.57 -3.30 -10.78
N ARG A 534 18.38 -4.28 -9.90
CA ARG A 534 17.87 -4.12 -8.53
C ARG A 534 16.42 -3.66 -8.47
N ILE A 535 15.59 -3.95 -9.50
CA ILE A 535 14.16 -3.65 -9.49
C ILE A 535 13.32 -4.88 -9.84
N CYS A 536 12.32 -5.15 -9.02
CA CYS A 536 11.24 -6.08 -9.31
C CYS A 536 10.07 -5.34 -9.96
N TYR A 537 9.87 -5.56 -11.27
CA TYR A 537 8.82 -4.92 -12.07
C TYR A 537 7.47 -5.64 -11.92
N HIS A 538 6.99 -5.71 -10.69
CA HIS A 538 5.77 -6.45 -10.31
C HIS A 538 4.58 -5.54 -10.01
N GLY A 539 4.83 -4.23 -9.87
CA GLY A 539 3.81 -3.28 -9.47
C GLY A 539 2.77 -3.06 -10.55
N VAL A 540 1.52 -2.88 -10.14
CA VAL A 540 0.50 -2.25 -10.99
C VAL A 540 0.76 -0.74 -11.16
N MET A 541 1.66 -0.19 -10.33
CA MET A 541 2.24 1.15 -10.43
C MET A 541 3.77 1.06 -10.54
N ASP A 542 4.42 2.14 -10.98
CA ASP A 542 5.88 2.28 -10.89
C ASP A 542 6.34 2.68 -9.47
N MET A 543 7.66 2.78 -9.25
CA MET A 543 8.23 3.13 -7.94
C MET A 543 7.81 4.52 -7.41
N PHE A 544 7.38 5.44 -8.29
CA PHE A 544 6.89 6.78 -7.93
C PHE A 544 5.36 6.83 -7.75
N ARG A 545 4.70 5.66 -7.81
CA ARG A 545 3.25 5.49 -7.74
C ARG A 545 2.54 6.15 -8.94
N ASN A 546 3.16 6.15 -10.12
CA ASN A 546 2.44 6.39 -11.36
C ASN A 546 1.71 5.10 -11.78
N PRO A 547 0.42 5.17 -12.15
CA PRO A 547 -0.33 3.98 -12.55
C PRO A 547 0.19 3.42 -13.87
N LYS A 548 0.44 2.10 -13.92
CA LYS A 548 0.55 1.35 -15.17
C LYS A 548 -0.85 0.92 -15.62
N LEU A 549 -0.96 0.36 -16.82
CA LEU A 549 -2.24 -0.10 -17.37
C LEU A 549 -2.99 -1.10 -16.47
N ALA A 550 -2.28 -1.93 -15.70
CA ALA A 550 -2.90 -2.86 -14.77
C ALA A 550 -3.61 -2.17 -13.59
N ALA A 551 -3.23 -0.95 -13.22
CA ALA A 551 -3.92 -0.17 -12.19
C ALA A 551 -5.38 0.12 -12.57
N SER A 552 -5.66 0.34 -13.86
CA SER A 552 -6.99 0.63 -14.38
C SER A 552 -8.00 -0.49 -14.10
N VAL A 553 -7.53 -1.75 -13.99
CA VAL A 553 -8.37 -2.91 -13.61
C VAL A 553 -8.92 -2.77 -12.19
N TYR A 554 -8.11 -2.26 -11.28
CA TYR A 554 -8.51 -2.04 -9.89
C TYR A 554 -9.33 -0.75 -9.75
N ALA A 555 -8.89 0.33 -10.41
CA ALA A 555 -9.60 1.60 -10.43
C ALA A 555 -11.05 1.46 -10.94
N ALA A 556 -11.31 0.54 -11.89
CA ALA A 556 -12.66 0.27 -12.40
C ALA A 556 -13.66 -0.27 -11.36
N PHE A 557 -13.21 -0.60 -10.13
CA PHE A 557 -14.10 -0.88 -9.00
C PHE A 557 -14.52 0.37 -8.23
N SER A 558 -14.03 1.56 -8.59
CA SER A 558 -14.45 2.82 -7.97
C SER A 558 -15.92 3.09 -8.25
N GLU A 559 -16.63 3.56 -7.23
CA GLU A 559 -18.02 4.02 -7.36
C GLU A 559 -18.10 5.55 -7.43
N THR A 560 -17.01 6.26 -7.09
CA THR A 560 -16.94 7.73 -7.04
C THR A 560 -16.23 8.33 -8.25
N GLU A 561 -15.16 7.70 -8.73
CA GLU A 561 -14.35 8.20 -9.84
C GLU A 561 -14.75 7.52 -11.16
N THR A 562 -14.79 8.28 -12.26
CA THR A 562 -15.02 7.72 -13.60
C THR A 562 -13.71 7.22 -14.20
N VAL A 563 -13.68 5.94 -14.54
CA VAL A 563 -12.57 5.28 -15.21
C VAL A 563 -12.94 5.03 -16.66
N LEU A 564 -12.05 5.44 -17.57
CA LEU A 564 -12.06 5.08 -18.98
C LEU A 564 -10.60 5.03 -19.42
N ASP A 565 -10.14 3.83 -19.75
CA ASP A 565 -8.81 3.57 -20.29
C ASP A 565 -8.93 2.63 -21.49
N VAL A 566 -8.05 2.84 -22.48
CA VAL A 566 -8.03 2.07 -23.72
C VAL A 566 -6.62 1.53 -23.88
N THR A 567 -6.51 0.20 -23.91
CA THR A 567 -5.22 -0.50 -23.82
C THR A 567 -4.34 -0.35 -25.07
N THR A 568 -4.77 0.42 -26.07
CA THR A 568 -4.06 0.63 -27.32
C THR A 568 -3.86 2.10 -27.67
N SER A 569 -2.70 2.40 -28.21
CA SER A 569 -2.35 3.66 -28.87
C SER A 569 -2.97 3.79 -30.27
N PHE A 570 -3.35 2.68 -30.89
CA PHE A 570 -3.68 2.56 -32.32
C PHE A 570 -2.52 2.90 -33.28
N ASP A 571 -1.28 2.97 -32.78
CA ASP A 571 -0.12 3.16 -33.62
C ASP A 571 0.24 1.88 -34.38
N ILE A 572 0.26 1.96 -35.71
CA ILE A 572 0.47 0.80 -36.58
C ILE A 572 1.86 0.16 -36.38
N GLY A 573 2.84 0.96 -35.97
CA GLY A 573 4.21 0.52 -35.71
C GLY A 573 4.39 -0.25 -34.41
N GLU A 574 3.38 -0.27 -33.53
CA GLU A 574 3.46 -0.89 -32.21
C GLU A 574 3.49 -2.42 -32.25
N HIS A 575 2.88 -2.99 -33.28
CA HIS A 575 2.69 -4.43 -33.40
C HIS A 575 3.49 -5.03 -34.56
N PRO A 576 4.03 -6.25 -34.40
CA PRO A 576 4.66 -6.98 -35.48
C PRO A 576 3.74 -7.13 -36.71
N ALA A 577 4.28 -6.82 -37.88
CA ALA A 577 3.58 -6.83 -39.17
C ALA A 577 2.36 -5.90 -39.25
N CYS A 578 2.33 -4.84 -38.43
CA CYS A 578 1.30 -3.79 -38.50
C CYS A 578 -0.12 -4.31 -38.23
N ASN A 579 -0.25 -5.39 -37.45
CA ASN A 579 -1.54 -5.91 -37.01
C ASN A 579 -2.07 -5.09 -35.83
N ARG A 580 -3.38 -5.02 -35.59
CA ARG A 580 -3.91 -4.28 -34.43
C ARG A 580 -3.94 -5.10 -33.14
N GLY A 581 -3.74 -6.41 -33.23
CA GLY A 581 -3.79 -7.30 -32.07
C GLY A 581 -5.15 -7.29 -31.38
N LYS A 582 -5.17 -7.69 -30.10
CA LYS A 582 -6.33 -7.48 -29.23
C LYS A 582 -6.16 -6.13 -28.53
N SER A 583 -7.26 -5.41 -28.36
CA SER A 583 -7.31 -4.16 -27.59
C SER A 583 -8.56 -4.17 -26.70
N TYR A 584 -8.50 -3.54 -25.54
CA TYR A 584 -9.58 -3.55 -24.56
C TYR A 584 -9.94 -2.15 -24.08
N ILE A 585 -11.21 -2.00 -23.71
CA ILE A 585 -11.74 -0.87 -22.96
C ILE A 585 -11.82 -1.30 -21.49
N ILE A 586 -11.27 -0.50 -20.60
CA ILE A 586 -11.40 -0.66 -19.15
C ILE A 586 -12.19 0.55 -18.64
N SER A 587 -13.40 0.32 -18.13
CA SER A 587 -14.31 1.39 -17.73
C SER A 587 -15.29 0.91 -16.67
N ASN A 588 -15.67 1.82 -15.76
CA ASN A 588 -16.76 1.61 -14.80
C ASN A 588 -18.06 2.33 -15.17
N ALA A 589 -18.14 2.83 -16.40
CA ALA A 589 -19.32 3.47 -16.95
C ALA A 589 -20.43 2.46 -17.29
N ASP A 590 -21.65 2.95 -17.51
CA ASP A 590 -22.80 2.12 -17.92
C ASP A 590 -22.64 1.62 -19.35
N SER A 591 -22.01 2.43 -20.21
CA SER A 591 -21.60 2.05 -21.57
C SER A 591 -20.42 2.91 -22.04
N VAL A 592 -19.76 2.49 -23.12
CA VAL A 592 -18.73 3.26 -23.81
C VAL A 592 -19.00 3.29 -25.30
N LYS A 593 -19.20 4.49 -25.86
CA LYS A 593 -19.37 4.68 -27.31
C LYS A 593 -18.03 4.86 -27.97
N MET A 594 -17.74 4.04 -28.98
CA MET A 594 -16.54 4.14 -29.81
C MET A 594 -16.91 4.78 -31.16
N TYR A 595 -16.19 5.84 -31.51
CA TYR A 595 -16.31 6.57 -32.77
C TYR A 595 -15.01 6.44 -33.56
N LYS A 596 -15.13 6.52 -34.88
CA LYS A 596 -14.02 6.63 -35.83
C LYS A 596 -14.31 7.79 -36.77
N ASN A 597 -13.52 8.86 -36.71
CA ASN A 597 -13.74 10.11 -37.45
C ASN A 597 -15.20 10.62 -37.28
N ASP A 598 -15.63 10.74 -36.03
CA ASP A 598 -17.00 11.13 -35.62
C ASP A 598 -18.15 10.20 -36.05
N VAL A 599 -17.86 9.09 -36.74
CA VAL A 599 -18.86 8.06 -37.03
C VAL A 599 -18.90 7.05 -35.89
N LEU A 600 -20.07 6.87 -35.28
CA LEU A 600 -20.30 5.86 -34.25
C LEU A 600 -20.08 4.46 -34.85
N ILE A 601 -19.18 3.70 -34.26
CA ILE A 601 -18.84 2.32 -34.67
C ILE A 601 -19.65 1.32 -33.86
N LYS A 602 -19.54 1.39 -32.53
CA LYS A 602 -20.23 0.50 -31.59
C LYS A 602 -20.35 1.16 -30.23
N GLU A 603 -21.45 0.88 -29.54
CA GLU A 603 -21.59 1.14 -28.11
C GLU A 603 -21.35 -0.18 -27.37
N TYR A 604 -20.37 -0.16 -26.47
CA TYR A 604 -19.94 -1.29 -25.66
C TYR A 604 -20.59 -1.22 -24.28
N PHE A 605 -21.06 -2.35 -23.78
CA PHE A 605 -21.68 -2.48 -22.47
C PHE A 605 -20.86 -3.43 -21.57
N PRO A 606 -20.99 -3.35 -20.23
CA PRO A 606 -20.33 -4.28 -19.33
C PRO A 606 -20.54 -5.76 -19.68
N GLU A 607 -21.72 -6.10 -20.22
CA GLU A 607 -22.06 -7.46 -20.65
C GLU A 607 -21.29 -7.95 -21.89
N ASP A 608 -20.63 -7.05 -22.64
CA ASP A 608 -19.71 -7.42 -23.72
C ASP A 608 -18.36 -7.96 -23.18
N SER A 609 -18.12 -7.85 -21.87
CA SER A 609 -16.94 -8.39 -21.22
C SER A 609 -17.01 -9.92 -21.11
N LYS A 610 -15.85 -10.58 -21.24
CA LYS A 610 -15.72 -12.03 -20.97
C LYS A 610 -15.59 -12.36 -19.48
N PHE A 611 -15.47 -11.35 -18.63
CA PHE A 611 -15.24 -11.49 -17.19
C PHE A 611 -16.60 -11.39 -16.47
N GLU A 612 -17.20 -12.56 -16.21
CA GLU A 612 -18.61 -12.67 -15.80
C GLU A 612 -18.81 -12.48 -14.28
N ASN A 613 -17.75 -12.59 -13.47
CA ASN A 613 -17.84 -12.58 -12.01
C ASN A 613 -17.57 -11.19 -11.40
N ILE A 614 -17.10 -10.23 -12.21
CA ILE A 614 -16.88 -8.84 -11.82
C ILE A 614 -17.77 -7.90 -12.63
N LYS A 615 -18.26 -6.84 -11.99
CA LYS A 615 -19.21 -5.89 -12.59
C LYS A 615 -18.63 -5.16 -13.81
N HIS A 616 -17.36 -4.77 -13.73
CA HIS A 616 -16.69 -3.94 -14.73
C HIS A 616 -15.36 -4.58 -15.16
N GLY A 617 -15.45 -5.70 -15.88
CA GLY A 617 -14.28 -6.34 -16.48
C GLY A 617 -13.84 -5.69 -17.80
N PRO A 618 -12.56 -5.84 -18.21
CA PRO A 618 -12.11 -5.34 -19.51
C PRO A 618 -12.96 -5.88 -20.67
N ILE A 619 -13.36 -4.98 -21.59
CA ILE A 619 -14.20 -5.29 -22.75
C ILE A 619 -13.33 -5.35 -24.00
N LEU A 620 -13.40 -6.43 -24.77
CA LEU A 620 -12.62 -6.57 -26.01
C LEU A 620 -13.20 -5.66 -27.10
N ILE A 621 -12.34 -4.83 -27.71
CA ILE A 621 -12.70 -4.09 -28.93
C ILE A 621 -12.72 -5.08 -30.10
N ASP A 622 -13.92 -5.51 -30.49
CA ASP A 622 -14.16 -6.55 -31.48
C ASP A 622 -14.78 -6.04 -32.80
N ASP A 623 -15.07 -4.74 -32.89
CA ASP A 623 -15.68 -4.12 -34.06
C ASP A 623 -15.02 -2.79 -34.41
N PHE A 624 -14.38 -2.74 -35.59
CA PHE A 624 -13.71 -1.56 -36.12
C PHE A 624 -14.42 -0.94 -37.32
N VAL A 625 -15.54 -1.53 -37.72
CA VAL A 625 -16.27 -1.18 -38.95
C VAL A 625 -17.66 -0.64 -38.66
N GLY A 626 -18.33 -1.15 -37.63
CA GLY A 626 -19.69 -0.74 -37.30
C GLY A 626 -20.64 -1.05 -38.46
N ASP A 627 -21.48 -0.09 -38.84
CA ASP A 627 -22.43 -0.23 -39.95
C ASP A 627 -21.91 0.35 -41.27
N ALA A 628 -20.63 0.76 -41.33
CA ALA A 628 -20.06 1.47 -42.47
C ALA A 628 -20.20 0.71 -43.80
N ILE A 629 -20.06 -0.63 -43.81
CA ILE A 629 -20.22 -1.42 -45.05
C ILE A 629 -21.67 -1.46 -45.53
N GLU A 630 -22.64 -1.52 -44.61
CA GLU A 630 -24.06 -1.50 -44.97
C GLU A 630 -24.47 -0.10 -45.46
N GLN A 631 -23.95 0.95 -44.83
CA GLN A 631 -24.21 2.35 -45.19
C GLN A 631 -23.56 2.77 -46.52
N ASP A 632 -22.43 2.16 -46.89
CA ASP A 632 -21.74 2.43 -48.16
C ASP A 632 -22.56 2.02 -49.40
N GLY A 633 -23.54 1.12 -49.25
CA GLY A 633 -24.48 0.74 -50.32
C GLY A 633 -23.91 -0.11 -51.46
N GLU A 634 -22.60 -0.37 -51.50
CA GLU A 634 -21.95 -1.21 -52.53
C GLU A 634 -22.31 -2.71 -52.35
N PHE A 635 -22.72 -3.13 -51.14
CA PHE A 635 -22.93 -4.53 -50.79
C PHE A 635 -24.34 -4.79 -50.24
N SER A 636 -24.93 -5.93 -50.57
CA SER A 636 -26.17 -6.39 -49.93
C SER A 636 -25.97 -6.65 -48.43
N LYS A 637 -27.04 -6.63 -47.63
CA LYS A 637 -26.95 -6.88 -46.17
C LYS A 637 -26.20 -8.18 -45.80
N GLY A 638 -26.43 -9.25 -46.57
CA GLY A 638 -25.73 -10.54 -46.37
C GLY A 638 -24.23 -10.46 -46.67
N GLN A 639 -23.86 -9.77 -47.76
CA GLN A 639 -22.46 -9.49 -48.10
C GLN A 639 -21.80 -8.61 -47.05
N ALA A 640 -22.45 -7.51 -46.66
CA ALA A 640 -21.93 -6.56 -45.68
C ALA A 640 -21.61 -7.24 -44.34
N LYS A 641 -22.52 -8.09 -43.84
CA LYS A 641 -22.32 -8.86 -42.60
C LYS A 641 -21.12 -9.80 -42.68
N LEU A 642 -20.95 -10.50 -43.81
CA LEU A 642 -19.85 -11.45 -43.99
C LEU A 642 -18.50 -10.72 -44.18
N ILE A 643 -18.49 -9.61 -44.92
CA ILE A 643 -17.30 -8.75 -45.09
C ILE A 643 -16.88 -8.17 -43.73
N LYS A 644 -17.82 -7.60 -42.96
CA LYS A 644 -17.56 -7.09 -41.61
C LYS A 644 -16.87 -8.13 -40.74
N LYS A 645 -17.40 -9.36 -40.71
CA LYS A 645 -16.83 -10.48 -39.95
C LYS A 645 -15.41 -10.81 -40.39
N ILE A 646 -15.16 -10.86 -41.70
CA ILE A 646 -13.82 -11.11 -42.25
C ILE A 646 -12.86 -9.98 -41.86
N LEU A 647 -13.27 -8.71 -42.01
CA LEU A 647 -12.44 -7.56 -41.70
C LEU A 647 -12.07 -7.48 -40.22
N ASN A 648 -13.03 -7.65 -39.30
CA ASN A 648 -12.74 -7.68 -37.86
C ASN A 648 -11.85 -8.89 -37.49
N GLU A 649 -12.07 -10.06 -38.09
CA GLU A 649 -11.20 -11.22 -37.84
C GLU A 649 -9.76 -10.99 -38.34
N VAL A 650 -9.59 -10.41 -39.53
CA VAL A 650 -8.26 -10.03 -40.07
C VAL A 650 -7.61 -8.94 -39.22
N THR A 651 -8.39 -7.99 -38.70
CA THR A 651 -7.88 -6.91 -37.86
C THR A 651 -7.32 -7.45 -36.53
N LEU A 652 -8.03 -8.39 -35.91
CA LEU A 652 -7.65 -8.98 -34.62
C LEU A 652 -6.54 -10.05 -34.73
N LYS A 653 -6.52 -10.83 -35.82
CA LYS A 653 -5.64 -12.02 -35.96
C LYS A 653 -4.57 -11.88 -37.05
N GLY A 654 -4.57 -10.77 -37.78
CA GLY A 654 -3.77 -10.57 -38.97
C GLY A 654 -4.23 -11.41 -40.17
N PHE A 655 -3.49 -11.33 -41.27
CA PHE A 655 -3.78 -12.05 -42.52
C PHE A 655 -3.44 -13.55 -42.50
N ARG A 656 -3.10 -14.13 -41.34
CA ARG A 656 -2.81 -15.56 -41.23
C ARG A 656 -4.09 -16.38 -41.46
N PRO A 657 -4.08 -17.42 -42.31
CA PRO A 657 -5.26 -18.20 -42.60
C PRO A 657 -5.72 -18.99 -41.36
N THR A 658 -6.85 -18.59 -40.78
CA THR A 658 -7.55 -19.36 -39.73
C THR A 658 -8.69 -20.18 -40.37
N PRO A 659 -9.13 -21.31 -39.75
CA PRO A 659 -10.24 -22.09 -40.28
C PRO A 659 -11.52 -21.25 -40.49
N THR A 660 -11.82 -20.32 -39.58
CA THR A 660 -12.94 -19.39 -39.70
C THR A 660 -12.74 -18.38 -40.83
N LEU A 661 -11.56 -17.79 -40.96
CA LEU A 661 -11.27 -16.81 -42.01
C LEU A 661 -11.38 -17.45 -43.40
N VAL A 662 -10.79 -18.63 -43.58
CA VAL A 662 -10.85 -19.39 -44.84
C VAL A 662 -12.29 -19.76 -45.17
N LEU A 663 -13.07 -20.25 -44.20
CA LEU A 663 -14.47 -20.61 -44.41
C LEU A 663 -15.33 -19.39 -44.78
N ASN A 664 -15.16 -18.27 -44.08
CA ASN A 664 -15.93 -17.06 -44.34
C ASN A 664 -15.54 -16.44 -45.69
N ALA A 665 -14.25 -16.40 -46.02
CA ALA A 665 -13.77 -15.94 -47.32
C ALA A 665 -14.29 -16.82 -48.47
N ALA A 666 -14.26 -18.15 -48.31
CA ALA A 666 -14.82 -19.08 -49.29
C ALA A 666 -16.34 -18.85 -49.48
N ARG A 667 -17.09 -18.61 -48.40
CA ARG A 667 -18.52 -18.27 -48.49
C ARG A 667 -18.76 -16.97 -49.25
N LEU A 668 -17.92 -15.96 -49.04
CA LEU A 668 -18.03 -14.67 -49.70
C LEU A 668 -17.80 -14.78 -51.21
N VAL A 669 -16.85 -15.63 -51.63
CA VAL A 669 -16.58 -15.90 -53.04
C VAL A 669 -17.68 -16.77 -53.65
N LEU A 670 -18.01 -17.90 -53.03
CA LEU A 670 -18.89 -18.93 -53.60
C LEU A 670 -20.37 -18.54 -53.60
N PHE A 671 -20.86 -17.90 -52.54
CA PHE A 671 -22.30 -17.61 -52.40
C PHE A 671 -22.64 -16.14 -52.65
N HIS A 672 -21.65 -15.25 -52.63
CA HIS A 672 -21.88 -13.82 -52.79
C HIS A 672 -21.10 -13.19 -53.95
N GLY A 673 -20.33 -13.98 -54.71
CA GLY A 673 -19.69 -13.54 -55.96
C GLY A 673 -18.64 -12.44 -55.82
N VAL A 674 -18.16 -12.14 -54.61
CA VAL A 674 -17.16 -11.09 -54.39
C VAL A 674 -15.79 -11.60 -54.85
N SER A 675 -15.16 -10.89 -55.78
CA SER A 675 -13.83 -11.27 -56.30
C SER A 675 -12.75 -11.14 -55.21
N PRO A 676 -11.85 -12.13 -55.06
CA PRO A 676 -10.69 -12.04 -54.17
C PRO A 676 -9.81 -10.80 -54.44
N LYS A 677 -9.80 -10.28 -55.68
CA LYS A 677 -9.06 -9.06 -56.05
C LYS A 677 -9.57 -7.80 -55.33
N LYS A 678 -10.82 -7.80 -54.84
CA LYS A 678 -11.39 -6.69 -54.06
C LYS A 678 -11.01 -6.72 -52.57
N ALA A 679 -10.35 -7.77 -52.08
CA ALA A 679 -10.05 -7.92 -50.65
C ALA A 679 -9.20 -6.78 -50.08
N VAL A 680 -8.07 -6.44 -50.73
CA VAL A 680 -7.18 -5.35 -50.29
C VAL A 680 -7.85 -3.98 -50.40
N PRO A 681 -8.53 -3.62 -51.52
CA PRO A 681 -9.30 -2.38 -51.61
C PRO A 681 -10.37 -2.24 -50.51
N ILE A 682 -11.15 -3.29 -50.24
CA ILE A 682 -12.17 -3.28 -49.19
C ILE A 682 -11.52 -3.09 -47.81
N TYR A 683 -10.42 -3.80 -47.54
CA TYR A 683 -9.67 -3.64 -46.31
C TYR A 683 -9.20 -2.20 -46.16
N ASN A 684 -8.53 -1.61 -47.15
CA ASN A 684 -8.04 -0.22 -47.08
C ASN A 684 -9.18 0.80 -46.92
N LYS A 685 -10.33 0.58 -47.55
CA LYS A 685 -11.49 1.47 -47.45
C LYS A 685 -12.04 1.53 -46.03
N PHE A 686 -12.28 0.39 -45.40
CA PHE A 686 -12.97 0.33 -44.10
C PHE A 686 -12.05 0.21 -42.88
N ILE A 687 -10.88 -0.42 -43.04
CA ILE A 687 -9.91 -0.70 -41.97
C ILE A 687 -8.56 -0.04 -42.18
N GLY A 688 -7.93 -0.23 -43.34
CA GLY A 688 -6.53 0.14 -43.58
C GLY A 688 -6.27 1.65 -43.53
N ASP A 689 -5.00 1.99 -43.28
CA ASP A 689 -4.57 3.30 -42.80
C ASP A 689 -3.43 3.92 -43.65
N TRP A 690 -3.19 3.42 -44.87
CA TRP A 690 -2.08 3.85 -45.72
C TRP A 690 -2.48 5.01 -46.66
N GLY A 691 -1.94 6.21 -46.41
CA GLY A 691 -1.95 7.35 -47.36
C GLY A 691 -3.20 8.25 -47.36
N GLY A 692 -4.06 8.19 -46.33
CA GLY A 692 -5.25 9.03 -46.17
C GLY A 692 -5.14 10.10 -45.06
N GLU A 693 -6.23 10.83 -44.77
CA GLU A 693 -6.34 11.71 -43.60
C GLU A 693 -6.20 10.90 -42.30
N SER A 694 -5.45 11.44 -41.33
CA SER A 694 -5.19 10.81 -40.03
C SER A 694 -6.51 10.46 -39.33
N ARG A 695 -6.66 9.21 -38.89
CA ARG A 695 -7.89 8.72 -38.27
C ARG A 695 -7.88 8.94 -36.77
N GLU A 696 -8.98 9.50 -36.28
CA GLU A 696 -9.26 9.72 -34.87
C GLU A 696 -10.20 8.61 -34.35
N TYR A 697 -9.82 7.98 -33.25
CA TYR A 697 -10.69 7.11 -32.47
C TYR A 697 -11.10 7.82 -31.18
N LYS A 698 -12.40 8.00 -30.97
CA LYS A 698 -12.94 8.67 -29.79
C LYS A 698 -13.79 7.70 -28.99
N PHE A 699 -13.57 7.65 -27.68
CA PHE A 699 -14.28 6.79 -26.73
C PHE A 699 -14.98 7.68 -25.72
N GLU A 700 -16.29 7.56 -25.59
CA GLU A 700 -17.11 8.34 -24.67
C GLU A 700 -17.74 7.41 -23.63
N ALA A 701 -17.34 7.53 -22.38
CA ALA A 701 -17.93 6.83 -21.25
C ALA A 701 -19.25 7.48 -20.88
N ILE A 702 -20.32 6.68 -20.82
CA ILE A 702 -21.68 7.12 -20.51
C ILE A 702 -22.08 6.65 -19.12
N LYS A 703 -22.54 7.56 -18.26
CA LYS A 703 -23.14 7.24 -16.95
C LYS A 703 -24.43 8.02 -16.81
N ASP A 704 -25.52 7.35 -16.43
CA ASP A 704 -26.85 7.94 -16.33
C ASP A 704 -27.28 8.71 -17.61
N GLY A 705 -26.87 8.19 -18.78
CA GLY A 705 -27.18 8.77 -20.09
C GLY A 705 -26.34 9.99 -20.50
N GLN A 706 -25.33 10.40 -19.71
CA GLN A 706 -24.45 11.53 -20.00
C GLN A 706 -23.01 11.08 -20.26
N VAL A 707 -22.31 11.80 -21.16
CA VAL A 707 -20.86 11.61 -21.35
C VAL A 707 -20.14 12.15 -20.12
N VAL A 708 -19.47 11.27 -19.38
CA VAL A 708 -18.74 11.61 -18.14
C VAL A 708 -17.23 11.65 -18.33
N LYS A 709 -16.70 10.98 -19.36
CA LYS A 709 -15.27 10.98 -19.69
C LYS A 709 -15.07 10.65 -21.17
N THR A 710 -14.07 11.27 -21.79
CA THR A 710 -13.72 11.03 -23.19
C THR A 710 -12.23 10.72 -23.31
N VAL A 711 -11.89 9.73 -24.14
CA VAL A 711 -10.51 9.41 -24.53
C VAL A 711 -10.43 9.48 -26.06
N VAL A 712 -9.45 10.21 -26.57
CA VAL A 712 -9.22 10.37 -28.02
C VAL A 712 -7.86 9.82 -28.37
N LYS A 713 -7.79 8.85 -29.29
CA LYS A 713 -6.55 8.29 -29.85
C LYS A 713 -6.42 8.76 -31.30
N ALA A 714 -5.34 9.49 -31.59
CA ALA A 714 -5.05 10.03 -32.90
C ALA A 714 -3.53 10.11 -33.08
N ALA A 715 -3.07 10.34 -34.32
CA ALA A 715 -1.63 10.51 -34.58
C ALA A 715 -1.05 11.65 -33.72
N VAL A 716 0.06 11.37 -33.04
CA VAL A 716 0.75 12.33 -32.18
C VAL A 716 1.33 13.47 -33.02
N THR A 717 1.01 14.71 -32.64
CA THR A 717 1.49 15.94 -33.29
C THR A 717 2.20 16.88 -32.32
N LYS A 718 1.94 16.74 -31.02
CA LYS A 718 2.55 17.52 -29.95
C LYS A 718 2.73 16.64 -28.72
N ALA A 719 3.73 16.95 -27.91
CA ALA A 719 3.91 16.41 -26.56
C ALA A 719 3.92 17.55 -25.54
N HIS A 720 3.49 17.27 -24.31
CA HIS A 720 3.64 18.17 -23.16
C HIS A 720 3.82 17.40 -21.85
N ILE A 721 4.28 18.13 -20.84
CA ILE A 721 4.48 17.61 -19.49
C ILE A 721 3.16 17.79 -18.71
N GLU A 722 2.67 16.70 -18.12
CA GLU A 722 1.64 16.70 -17.09
C GLU A 722 2.31 16.39 -15.75
N ALA A 723 2.07 17.22 -14.74
CA ALA A 723 2.64 17.03 -13.40
C ALA A 723 1.58 17.21 -12.32
N LYS A 724 1.45 16.22 -11.44
CA LYS A 724 0.47 16.20 -10.34
C LYS A 724 1.19 16.11 -9.00
N ALA A 725 1.10 17.18 -8.22
CA ALA A 725 1.57 17.21 -6.83
C ALA A 725 0.59 16.48 -5.90
N SER A 726 1.09 15.72 -4.94
CA SER A 726 0.28 15.14 -3.86
C SER A 726 -0.35 16.21 -2.97
N HIS A 727 0.40 17.30 -2.75
CA HIS A 727 -0.02 18.53 -2.09
C HIS A 727 1.00 19.62 -2.44
N THR A 728 0.61 20.89 -2.31
CA THR A 728 1.49 22.05 -2.59
C THR A 728 1.81 22.86 -1.34
N LEU A 729 1.10 22.63 -0.24
CA LEU A 729 1.42 23.14 1.09
C LEU A 729 2.07 22.01 1.89
N LEU A 730 3.38 22.13 2.12
CA LEU A 730 4.14 21.24 2.98
C LEU A 730 4.00 21.74 4.42
N THR A 731 3.61 20.87 5.34
CA THR A 731 3.39 21.25 6.74
C THR A 731 4.39 20.55 7.62
N GLU A 732 5.37 21.30 8.14
CA GLU A 732 6.28 20.76 9.13
C GLU A 732 5.66 20.77 10.52
N LEU A 733 5.42 19.57 11.02
CA LEU A 733 5.14 19.31 12.42
C LEU A 733 6.48 19.08 13.14
N HIS A 734 6.61 17.99 13.89
CA HIS A 734 7.84 17.63 14.59
C HIS A 734 9.03 17.38 13.66
N THR A 735 8.79 17.02 12.39
CA THR A 735 9.83 16.80 11.38
C THR A 735 9.47 17.47 10.03
N TYR A 736 10.33 17.29 9.03
CA TYR A 736 10.15 17.76 7.66
C TYR A 736 8.97 17.05 6.97
N ASP A 737 8.41 17.71 5.96
CA ASP A 737 7.36 17.16 5.11
C ASP A 737 7.89 16.90 3.70
N VAL A 738 7.19 16.05 2.94
CA VAL A 738 7.53 15.68 1.57
C VAL A 738 6.30 15.70 0.68
N ALA A 739 6.39 16.34 -0.48
CA ALA A 739 5.42 16.24 -1.55
C ALA A 739 5.93 15.33 -2.67
N ASN A 740 5.09 14.40 -3.15
CA ASN A 740 5.36 13.63 -4.37
C ASN A 740 4.80 14.37 -5.59
N ILE A 741 5.63 14.62 -6.58
CA ILE A 741 5.24 15.15 -7.88
C ILE A 741 5.31 14.00 -8.90
N ARG A 742 4.14 13.48 -9.28
CA ARG A 742 3.99 12.45 -10.32
C ARG A 742 3.96 13.10 -11.69
N ILE A 743 4.81 12.64 -12.60
CA ILE A 743 5.04 13.29 -13.89
C ILE A 743 4.77 12.31 -15.02
N LYS A 744 4.04 12.79 -16.03
CA LYS A 744 3.67 12.06 -17.22
C LYS A 744 3.95 12.91 -18.46
N ILE A 745 4.52 12.31 -19.49
CA ILE A 745 4.61 12.93 -20.81
C ILE A 745 3.44 12.43 -21.63
N VAL A 746 2.66 13.37 -22.15
CA VAL A 746 1.42 13.07 -22.87
C VAL A 746 1.37 13.75 -24.23
N ASP A 747 0.52 13.24 -25.12
CA ASP A 747 0.23 13.84 -26.42
C ASP A 747 -0.80 14.98 -26.33
N GLN A 748 -1.16 15.56 -27.48
CA GLN A 748 -2.17 16.62 -27.56
C GLN A 748 -3.58 16.26 -27.03
N ASN A 749 -3.85 14.98 -26.76
CA ASN A 749 -5.11 14.45 -26.25
C ASN A 749 -4.94 13.81 -24.86
N ASP A 750 -3.86 14.16 -24.15
CA ASP A 750 -3.51 13.68 -22.81
C ASP A 750 -3.26 12.16 -22.71
N ASN A 751 -2.89 11.51 -23.83
CA ASN A 751 -2.46 10.12 -23.82
C ASN A 751 -0.98 9.98 -23.48
N GLN A 752 -0.63 9.01 -22.64
CA GLN A 752 0.76 8.71 -22.30
C GLN A 752 1.63 8.37 -23.51
N LEU A 753 2.78 9.02 -23.62
CA LEU A 753 3.80 8.72 -24.62
C LEU A 753 4.82 7.71 -24.06
N PHE A 754 4.50 6.41 -24.15
CA PHE A 754 5.29 5.34 -23.52
C PHE A 754 6.76 5.25 -23.96
N TYR A 755 7.09 5.74 -25.15
CA TYR A 755 8.45 5.70 -25.68
C TYR A 755 9.20 7.03 -25.57
N PHE A 756 8.58 8.04 -24.96
CA PHE A 756 9.25 9.29 -24.70
C PHE A 756 10.30 9.08 -23.60
N ALA A 757 11.57 9.32 -23.92
CA ALA A 757 12.69 9.05 -23.01
C ALA A 757 13.69 10.22 -22.92
N GLN A 758 13.32 11.41 -23.40
CA GLN A 758 14.17 12.59 -23.24
C GLN A 758 14.23 13.00 -21.75
N PRO A 759 15.42 13.34 -21.22
CA PRO A 759 15.56 13.68 -19.81
C PRO A 759 14.76 14.91 -19.39
N LEU A 760 14.12 14.81 -18.24
CA LEU A 760 13.52 15.91 -17.50
C LEU A 760 14.55 16.45 -16.51
N SER A 761 14.66 17.78 -16.41
CA SER A 761 15.44 18.46 -15.38
C SER A 761 14.52 19.22 -14.42
N PHE A 762 14.94 19.29 -13.16
CA PHE A 762 14.20 19.85 -12.04
C PHE A 762 14.98 21.00 -11.42
N GLU A 763 14.36 22.18 -11.38
CA GLU A 763 14.91 23.35 -10.69
C GLU A 763 13.97 23.71 -9.54
N ILE A 764 14.49 23.76 -8.33
CA ILE A 764 13.73 24.08 -7.11
C ILE A 764 14.19 25.43 -6.57
N GLU A 765 13.22 26.29 -6.26
CA GLU A 765 13.43 27.58 -5.60
C GLU A 765 12.66 27.61 -4.27
N GLY A 766 13.19 28.30 -3.26
CA GLY A 766 12.59 28.44 -1.94
C GLY A 766 13.16 27.45 -0.90
N PRO A 767 12.49 27.30 0.26
CA PRO A 767 12.95 26.46 1.37
C PRO A 767 12.67 24.96 1.14
N PHE A 768 13.17 24.43 0.03
CA PHE A 768 12.91 23.06 -0.42
C PHE A 768 14.19 22.39 -0.96
N GLU A 769 14.22 21.07 -0.88
CA GLU A 769 15.24 20.23 -1.51
C GLU A 769 14.63 19.10 -2.35
N ILE A 770 15.33 18.69 -3.40
CA ILE A 770 14.96 17.53 -4.22
C ILE A 770 15.52 16.28 -3.56
N VAL A 771 14.67 15.26 -3.37
CA VAL A 771 15.12 13.93 -2.94
C VAL A 771 15.45 13.09 -4.19
N GLY A 772 16.74 12.87 -4.43
CA GLY A 772 17.24 12.16 -5.59
C GLY A 772 17.99 13.09 -6.57
N PRO A 773 18.21 12.64 -7.82
CA PRO A 773 18.87 13.46 -8.83
C PRO A 773 17.96 14.58 -9.35
N ASP A 774 18.59 15.67 -9.81
CA ASP A 774 17.90 16.81 -10.45
C ASP A 774 17.50 16.53 -11.91
N THR A 775 17.95 15.42 -12.48
CA THR A 775 17.72 15.05 -13.88
C THR A 775 17.37 13.56 -14.00
N VAL A 776 16.25 13.24 -14.63
CA VAL A 776 15.75 11.86 -14.77
C VAL A 776 15.10 11.63 -16.14
N ALA A 777 15.23 10.41 -16.67
CA ALA A 777 14.50 10.00 -17.87
C ALA A 777 13.11 9.47 -17.50
N PRO A 778 12.03 9.89 -18.18
CA PRO A 778 10.68 9.38 -17.96
C PRO A 778 10.51 7.98 -18.59
N MET A 779 11.00 6.95 -17.92
CA MET A 779 10.92 5.57 -18.41
C MET A 779 9.46 5.12 -18.55
N GLY A 780 9.04 4.82 -19.78
CA GLY A 780 7.64 4.53 -20.07
C GLY A 780 6.78 5.78 -20.22
N GLY A 781 7.37 6.96 -20.44
CA GLY A 781 6.66 8.24 -20.47
C GLY A 781 6.25 8.76 -19.08
N CYS A 782 6.71 8.14 -17.99
CA CYS A 782 6.42 8.56 -16.61
C CYS A 782 7.71 8.66 -15.77
N THR A 783 7.68 9.53 -14.77
CA THR A 783 8.66 9.59 -13.68
C THR A 783 8.04 10.27 -12.46
N GLY A 784 8.81 10.52 -11.41
CA GLY A 784 8.41 11.41 -10.34
C GLY A 784 9.60 12.09 -9.69
N VAL A 785 9.29 13.06 -8.84
CA VAL A 785 10.26 13.72 -7.97
C VAL A 785 9.62 13.97 -6.61
N TYR A 786 10.38 13.76 -5.54
CA TYR A 786 9.94 14.10 -4.19
C TYR A 786 10.59 15.41 -3.77
N ILE A 787 9.78 16.34 -3.28
CA ILE A 787 10.22 17.64 -2.79
C ILE A 787 10.07 17.68 -1.28
N LYS A 788 11.17 17.93 -0.58
CA LYS A 788 11.26 17.92 0.88
C LYS A 788 11.44 19.33 1.42
N SER A 789 10.76 19.65 2.53
CA SER A 789 10.96 20.92 3.24
C SER A 789 12.23 20.91 4.11
N ILE A 790 12.81 22.08 4.37
CA ILE A 790 14.14 22.20 5.04
C ILE A 790 14.12 22.93 6.40
N GLY A 791 12.95 23.18 6.99
CA GLY A 791 12.84 23.82 8.31
C GLY A 791 12.68 25.34 8.32
N GLU A 792 12.30 25.94 7.20
CA GLU A 792 12.07 27.38 7.08
C GLU A 792 10.70 27.64 6.42
N ASP A 793 9.92 28.58 6.95
CA ASP A 793 8.68 29.03 6.31
C ASP A 793 8.99 29.77 5.00
N GLY A 794 8.15 29.57 3.99
CA GLY A 794 8.26 30.36 2.78
C GLY A 794 7.56 29.76 1.57
N ASP A 795 7.52 30.57 0.52
CA ASP A 795 7.03 30.16 -0.79
C ASP A 795 8.20 29.82 -1.70
N GLY A 796 7.91 28.97 -2.67
CA GLY A 796 8.86 28.55 -3.69
C GLY A 796 8.15 27.93 -4.88
N LYS A 797 8.92 27.28 -5.73
CA LYS A 797 8.37 26.59 -6.90
C LYS A 797 9.33 25.54 -7.42
N LEU A 798 8.76 24.47 -7.96
CA LEU A 798 9.45 23.48 -8.77
C LEU A 798 9.23 23.83 -10.25
N THR A 799 10.30 23.94 -11.02
CA THR A 799 10.25 24.06 -12.49
C THR A 799 10.76 22.77 -13.12
N ILE A 800 9.94 22.17 -13.99
CA ILE A 800 10.24 20.93 -14.72
C ILE A 800 10.50 21.31 -16.18
N LYS A 801 11.65 20.93 -16.72
CA LYS A 801 12.07 21.25 -18.09
C LYS A 801 12.45 20.00 -18.87
N CYS A 802 12.17 20.00 -20.16
CA CYS A 802 12.63 19.00 -21.11
C CYS A 802 12.88 19.68 -22.46
N ASP A 803 13.97 19.35 -23.13
CA ASP A 803 14.33 19.96 -24.41
C ASP A 803 13.22 19.76 -25.45
N GLY A 804 12.68 20.87 -25.96
CA GLY A 804 11.61 20.85 -26.96
C GLY A 804 10.19 20.78 -26.40
N LEU A 805 10.01 20.73 -25.08
CA LEU A 805 8.71 20.84 -24.41
C LEU A 805 8.59 22.17 -23.66
N GLU A 806 7.37 22.68 -23.53
CA GLU A 806 7.09 23.83 -22.67
C GLU A 806 7.33 23.47 -21.19
N PRO A 807 8.10 24.27 -20.43
CA PRO A 807 8.32 24.03 -19.01
C PRO A 807 7.03 24.08 -18.19
N VAL A 808 6.94 23.24 -17.16
CA VAL A 808 5.85 23.28 -16.18
C VAL A 808 6.39 23.77 -14.85
N THR A 809 5.67 24.70 -14.22
CA THR A 809 6.03 25.23 -12.89
C THR A 809 4.92 24.93 -11.90
N ILE A 810 5.29 24.38 -10.73
CA ILE A 810 4.39 24.11 -9.62
C ILE A 810 4.77 25.04 -8.46
N GLY A 811 3.85 25.88 -8.01
CA GLY A 811 4.03 26.69 -6.81
C GLY A 811 3.95 25.82 -5.55
N LEU A 812 4.87 26.04 -4.61
CA LEU A 812 4.98 25.33 -3.36
C LEU A 812 5.06 26.32 -2.20
N SER A 813 4.56 25.92 -1.04
CA SER A 813 4.62 26.69 0.20
C SER A 813 4.92 25.74 1.35
N VAL A 814 5.60 26.25 2.38
CA VAL A 814 5.85 25.49 3.61
C VAL A 814 5.48 26.31 4.83
N GLU A 815 4.82 25.65 5.77
CA GLU A 815 4.47 26.18 7.10
C GLU A 815 5.08 25.29 8.20
N CYS A 816 5.86 25.90 9.08
CA CYS A 816 6.49 25.28 10.24
C CYS A 816 5.63 25.53 11.50
N LEU A 817 4.78 24.57 11.85
CA LEU A 817 3.80 24.71 12.93
C LEU A 817 4.38 24.51 14.34
N THR A 818 5.60 23.98 14.44
CA THR A 818 6.31 23.80 15.71
C THR A 818 7.64 24.56 15.68
N LYS A 819 7.62 25.84 16.08
CA LYS A 819 8.82 26.60 16.44
C LYS A 819 9.00 26.67 17.94
#